data_AF-A0A5K7Z6A1-F1
#
_entry.id   AF-A0A5K7Z6A1-F1
#
_cell.length_a   1.000
_cell.length_b   1.000
_cell.length_c   1.000
_cell.angle_alpha   90.00
_cell.angle_beta   90.00
_cell.angle_gamma   90.00
#
_symmetry.space_group_name_H-M   'P 1'
#
loop_
_entity.id
_entity.type
_entity.pdbx_description
1 polymer ?
#
loop_
_entity_poly.entity_id
_entity_poly.type
_entity_poly.pdbx_seq_one_letter_code
_entity_poly.pdbx_strand_id
1 'polypeptide(L)'
;MLCKRFTILFLLALAIFSISAVPVQADGERFPVYPAIEPNVAFWTQIYARYSTSQAVVHDSLHLDIVYEVIDLKPMKEAGARKINRKRMKQASRRIADILKRLAADPKAADADCRRVAALFGSQPDSKTFARARGRVRCQIGQQDRFQAGVIRSGAYLDQMRAILRSSGVPEDLSYLPHVESSFNAHAYSKFGAAGMWQFTRSTGKRFLTVDYVLDERRDPIAATRAAALLLRENYEKLGSWPLAITAYNHGAAGMQRAKAKHGGYPEIFASYKGRTFKFASRNFYSEFLAARQVASNYRRYFGDITLDTPQSTQPVKMAGFAAFNDLCRHFKISPEAARSLNPALRPPVFSGQKYVPEGYVFNLPSSSPSSGTLLSKAPADLFKTTQKPSRFYTVCRGDTAGKIARMHRVKLNDLILANGLDRRATVYIRQRLRIPQKDESVGLVAEKRAVDPTDSKAQPASAAGSGTVEILLPNIPLESAECRYRRLEPAPADLLAMADEINENASRDASIQASLVNPGVAPVDMGFHRIDRSARQPVGIIRVEVEETLGHYAEWAGVRASSIRRLNGLSYGRHLQLNQRVKIPLGNVTADDFETRRYEFHKRLQEDFFAVYRIGELQRYQVRPGDSYWTLCREKFDLPLWLLKHYNADINLATLKVHQSLTIPSVESVAANDPATMDTTSAPDA
;
A
#
# COMPACT_ATOMS: atom_id res chain seq x y z
N MET A 1 19.63 -77.75 -0.03
CA MET A 1 20.16 -77.40 -1.37
C MET A 1 18.96 -77.05 -2.25
N LEU A 2 18.88 -76.02 -3.10
CA LEU A 2 19.59 -74.73 -3.28
C LEU A 2 18.46 -73.67 -3.29
N CYS A 3 18.45 -72.59 -2.49
CA CYS A 3 19.36 -71.44 -2.43
C CYS A 3 19.34 -70.54 -3.70
N LYS A 4 19.24 -69.21 -3.48
CA LYS A 4 19.24 -68.10 -4.46
C LYS A 4 17.99 -67.94 -5.37
N ARG A 5 17.00 -67.15 -4.91
CA ARG A 5 16.16 -66.30 -5.80
C ARG A 5 15.35 -65.16 -5.15
N PHE A 6 15.20 -65.11 -3.82
CA PHE A 6 14.36 -64.13 -3.12
C PHE A 6 15.08 -62.97 -2.40
N THR A 7 16.33 -62.66 -2.77
CA THR A 7 17.20 -61.73 -2.02
C THR A 7 17.78 -60.59 -2.86
N ILE A 8 17.09 -60.18 -3.94
CA ILE A 8 17.55 -59.11 -4.85
C ILE A 8 16.53 -57.95 -4.95
N LEU A 9 15.24 -58.17 -4.64
CA LEU A 9 14.20 -57.16 -4.80
C LEU A 9 14.03 -56.18 -3.61
N PHE A 10 14.87 -56.27 -2.57
CA PHE A 10 14.79 -55.40 -1.37
C PHE A 10 16.01 -54.49 -1.15
N LEU A 11 17.07 -54.63 -1.96
CA LEU A 11 18.27 -53.78 -1.90
C LEU A 11 18.37 -52.78 -3.08
N LEU A 12 17.38 -52.77 -3.97
CA LEU A 12 17.28 -51.83 -5.11
C LEU A 12 16.23 -50.72 -4.90
N ALA A 13 15.59 -50.68 -3.73
CA ALA A 13 14.62 -49.65 -3.34
C ALA A 13 15.20 -48.57 -2.40
N LEU A 14 16.47 -48.69 -1.99
CA LEU A 14 17.10 -47.82 -0.98
C LEU A 14 18.24 -46.94 -1.53
N ALA A 15 18.24 -46.65 -2.84
CA ALA A 15 19.30 -45.89 -3.51
C ALA A 15 18.79 -44.71 -4.38
N ILE A 16 17.49 -44.38 -4.33
CA ILE A 16 16.89 -43.25 -5.08
C ILE A 16 16.14 -42.30 -4.14
N PHE A 17 16.83 -41.86 -3.09
CA PHE A 17 16.50 -40.63 -2.35
C PHE A 17 17.75 -39.75 -2.21
N SER A 18 18.46 -39.58 -3.33
CA SER A 18 19.45 -38.53 -3.48
C SER A 18 18.76 -37.18 -3.38
N ILE A 19 18.70 -36.63 -2.17
CA ILE A 19 18.34 -35.23 -1.94
C ILE A 19 19.35 -34.41 -2.74
N SER A 20 18.88 -33.69 -3.76
CA SER A 20 19.71 -32.78 -4.54
C SER A 20 20.18 -31.62 -3.66
N ALA A 21 21.25 -31.85 -2.91
CA ALA A 21 21.94 -30.84 -2.13
C ALA A 21 22.41 -29.74 -3.08
N VAL A 22 21.75 -28.59 -3.04
CA VAL A 22 22.17 -27.40 -3.79
C VAL A 22 23.60 -27.09 -3.35
N PRO A 23 24.59 -27.09 -4.27
CA PRO A 23 25.99 -27.02 -3.88
C PRO A 23 26.29 -25.75 -3.08
N VAL A 24 27.19 -25.87 -2.10
CA VAL A 24 27.65 -24.73 -1.29
C VAL A 24 28.67 -23.92 -2.09
N GLN A 25 28.20 -23.31 -3.19
CA GLN A 25 28.93 -22.31 -3.94
C GLN A 25 29.33 -21.13 -3.04
N ALA A 26 30.51 -20.58 -3.28
CA ALA A 26 31.01 -19.41 -2.57
C ALA A 26 30.09 -18.18 -2.77
N ASP A 27 30.07 -17.27 -1.81
CA ASP A 27 29.13 -16.13 -1.85
C ASP A 27 29.27 -15.25 -3.10
N GLY A 28 30.52 -15.04 -3.56
CA GLY A 28 30.81 -14.30 -4.78
C GLY A 28 30.23 -14.92 -6.06
N GLU A 29 30.01 -16.25 -6.09
CA GLU A 29 29.33 -16.92 -7.20
C GLU A 29 27.80 -16.81 -7.12
N ARG A 30 27.26 -16.75 -5.90
CA ARG A 30 25.81 -16.67 -5.64
C ARG A 30 25.25 -15.30 -5.96
N PHE A 31 25.93 -14.25 -5.50
CA PHE A 31 25.51 -12.86 -5.65
C PHE A 31 26.61 -11.99 -6.28
N PRO A 32 27.02 -12.29 -7.53
CA PRO A 32 28.09 -11.57 -8.21
C PRO A 32 27.72 -10.09 -8.39
N VAL A 33 28.70 -9.23 -8.09
CA VAL A 33 28.70 -7.83 -8.51
C VAL A 33 29.36 -7.79 -9.89
N TYR A 34 28.61 -7.43 -10.93
CA TYR A 34 29.15 -7.28 -12.28
C TYR A 34 29.69 -5.84 -12.46
N PRO A 35 30.79 -5.61 -13.20
CA PRO A 35 31.31 -4.26 -13.46
C PRO A 35 30.26 -3.28 -14.04
N ALA A 36 29.34 -3.80 -14.87
CA ALA A 36 28.24 -3.02 -15.41
C ALA A 36 27.24 -2.48 -14.36
N ILE A 37 27.24 -3.00 -13.13
CA ILE A 37 26.34 -2.58 -12.04
C ILE A 37 27.07 -2.00 -10.81
N GLU A 38 28.40 -1.98 -10.77
CA GLU A 38 29.18 -1.40 -9.66
C GLU A 38 28.79 0.05 -9.34
N PRO A 39 28.64 0.98 -10.33
CA PRO A 39 28.12 2.32 -10.09
C PRO A 39 26.74 2.34 -9.42
N ASN A 40 25.86 1.41 -9.80
CA ASN A 40 24.52 1.33 -9.24
C ASN A 40 24.55 0.83 -7.79
N VAL A 41 25.36 -0.18 -7.48
CA VAL A 41 25.53 -0.67 -6.09
C VAL A 41 26.15 0.40 -5.20
N ALA A 42 27.16 1.12 -5.69
CA ALA A 42 27.78 2.24 -4.99
C ALA A 42 26.77 3.37 -4.70
N PHE A 43 25.97 3.76 -5.70
CA PHE A 43 24.91 4.77 -5.55
C PHE A 43 23.86 4.36 -4.49
N TRP A 44 23.33 3.14 -4.58
CA TRP A 44 22.32 2.68 -3.62
C TRP A 44 22.89 2.54 -2.21
N THR A 45 24.16 2.15 -2.08
CA THR A 45 24.88 2.16 -0.79
C THR A 45 24.89 3.58 -0.19
N GLN A 46 25.15 4.64 -0.97
CA GLN A 46 25.07 6.02 -0.49
C GLN A 46 23.62 6.44 -0.13
N ILE A 47 22.61 6.00 -0.88
CA ILE A 47 21.19 6.27 -0.57
C ILE A 47 20.74 5.59 0.74
N TYR A 48 21.27 4.40 1.06
CA TYR A 48 20.94 3.66 2.28
C TYR A 48 21.84 3.99 3.48
N ALA A 49 23.05 4.50 3.28
CA ALA A 49 24.01 4.74 4.37
C ALA A 49 24.31 6.21 4.67
N ARG A 50 24.10 7.15 3.71
CA ARG A 50 24.53 8.55 3.85
C ARG A 50 23.41 9.56 3.75
N TYR A 51 22.58 9.48 2.72
CA TYR A 51 21.55 10.49 2.45
C TYR A 51 20.24 10.13 3.17
N SER A 52 19.75 10.99 4.06
CA SER A 52 18.47 10.82 4.77
C SER A 52 17.27 11.35 3.95
N THR A 53 16.06 11.15 4.45
CA THR A 53 14.83 11.68 3.83
C THR A 53 14.73 13.22 3.84
N SER A 54 15.61 13.93 4.56
CA SER A 54 15.78 15.39 4.45
C SER A 54 16.74 15.80 3.33
N GLN A 55 17.20 14.87 2.48
CA GLN A 55 18.02 15.17 1.31
C GLN A 55 17.54 14.43 0.06
N ALA A 56 17.86 14.97 -1.12
CA ALA A 56 17.68 14.27 -2.40
C ALA A 56 18.84 14.49 -3.36
N VAL A 57 19.22 13.41 -4.04
CA VAL A 57 20.31 13.34 -5.01
C VAL A 57 19.73 13.53 -6.41
N VAL A 58 20.24 14.48 -7.18
CA VAL A 58 19.92 14.65 -8.61
C VAL A 58 21.00 13.94 -9.42
N HIS A 59 20.62 12.97 -10.25
CA HIS A 59 21.55 12.03 -10.89
C HIS A 59 21.05 11.58 -12.28
N ASP A 60 21.90 10.92 -13.06
CA ASP A 60 21.50 10.25 -14.30
C ASP A 60 20.87 8.87 -14.00
N SER A 61 19.74 8.55 -14.64
CA SER A 61 19.00 7.31 -14.41
C SER A 61 19.56 6.07 -15.11
N LEU A 62 20.57 6.22 -15.98
CA LEU A 62 21.30 5.11 -16.60
C LEU A 62 22.72 4.94 -16.01
N HIS A 63 23.42 6.04 -15.73
CA HIS A 63 24.77 6.08 -15.16
C HIS A 63 24.70 6.67 -13.75
N LEU A 64 24.56 5.81 -12.73
CA LEU A 64 24.24 6.25 -11.36
C LEU A 64 25.46 6.87 -10.62
N ASP A 65 26.64 6.69 -11.19
CA ASP A 65 27.88 7.45 -10.94
C ASP A 65 27.74 8.95 -11.21
N ILE A 66 26.92 9.36 -12.20
CA ILE A 66 26.74 10.76 -12.56
C ILE A 66 25.74 11.42 -11.62
N VAL A 67 26.26 11.97 -10.51
CA VAL A 67 25.53 12.81 -9.54
C VAL A 67 25.78 14.30 -9.86
N TYR A 68 24.71 15.03 -10.18
CA TYR A 68 24.75 16.41 -10.64
C TYR A 68 24.68 17.46 -9.50
N GLU A 69 23.86 17.19 -8.48
CA GLU A 69 23.75 18.00 -7.26
C GLU A 69 23.05 17.18 -6.16
N VAL A 70 23.29 17.52 -4.89
CA VAL A 70 22.48 17.07 -3.74
C VAL A 70 21.76 18.29 -3.19
N ILE A 71 20.47 18.15 -2.87
CA ILE A 71 19.63 19.25 -2.38
C ILE A 71 18.99 18.89 -1.05
N ASP A 72 18.88 19.89 -0.17
CA ASP A 72 18.21 19.73 1.11
C ASP A 72 16.69 19.90 0.99
N LEU A 73 15.98 19.00 1.65
CA LEU A 73 14.53 18.92 1.71
C LEU A 73 14.05 19.31 3.11
N LYS A 74 12.87 19.92 3.18
CA LYS A 74 12.21 20.22 4.44
C LYS A 74 11.82 18.91 5.15
N PRO A 75 12.17 18.69 6.43
CA PRO A 75 11.78 17.51 7.20
C PRO A 75 10.31 17.11 7.02
N MET A 76 10.07 15.82 6.75
CA MET A 76 8.76 15.33 6.30
C MET A 76 7.64 15.37 7.37
N LYS A 77 7.98 15.65 8.65
CA LYS A 77 7.01 15.93 9.72
C LYS A 77 6.41 17.34 9.63
N GLU A 78 7.09 18.30 9.00
CA GLU A 78 6.68 19.70 9.04
C GLU A 78 5.51 20.04 8.09
N ALA A 79 4.70 21.01 8.50
CA ALA A 79 3.64 21.58 7.67
C ALA A 79 4.15 22.01 6.28
N GLY A 80 3.41 21.61 5.25
CA GLY A 80 3.69 21.91 3.84
C GLY A 80 4.89 21.18 3.22
N ALA A 81 5.71 20.44 4.00
CA ALA A 81 6.99 19.89 3.54
C ALA A 81 6.88 19.09 2.23
N ARG A 82 5.85 18.25 2.08
CA ARG A 82 5.62 17.43 0.87
C ARG A 82 5.46 18.27 -0.40
N LYS A 83 4.72 19.38 -0.33
CA LYS A 83 4.47 20.30 -1.47
C LYS A 83 5.72 21.14 -1.78
N ILE A 84 6.43 21.59 -0.74
CA ILE A 84 7.70 22.31 -0.83
C ILE A 84 8.79 21.42 -1.46
N ASN A 85 8.98 20.21 -0.96
CA ASN A 85 10.00 19.27 -1.43
C ASN A 85 9.75 18.85 -2.88
N ARG A 86 8.49 18.54 -3.24
CA ARG A 86 8.09 18.27 -4.63
C ARG A 86 8.41 19.46 -5.55
N LYS A 87 8.28 20.71 -5.08
CA LYS A 87 8.69 21.92 -5.82
C LYS A 87 10.22 22.00 -5.94
N ARG A 88 10.98 21.86 -4.84
CA ARG A 88 12.45 21.89 -4.80
C ARG A 88 13.08 20.84 -5.75
N MET A 89 12.71 19.57 -5.61
CA MET A 89 13.20 18.47 -6.45
C MET A 89 12.92 18.71 -7.94
N LYS A 90 11.73 19.24 -8.28
CA LYS A 90 11.35 19.57 -9.66
C LYS A 90 12.10 20.79 -10.20
N GLN A 91 12.46 21.76 -9.36
CA GLN A 91 13.30 22.90 -9.74
C GLN A 91 14.76 22.47 -10.00
N ALA A 92 15.35 21.68 -9.10
CA ALA A 92 16.71 21.14 -9.27
C ALA A 92 16.82 20.28 -10.55
N SER A 93 15.90 19.32 -10.73
CA SER A 93 15.85 18.49 -11.95
C SER A 93 15.72 19.31 -13.24
N ARG A 94 15.07 20.49 -13.18
CA ARG A 94 14.99 21.42 -14.32
C ARG A 94 16.31 22.15 -14.55
N ARG A 95 16.94 22.72 -13.53
CA ARG A 95 18.26 23.38 -13.65
C ARG A 95 19.26 22.49 -14.38
N ILE A 96 19.40 21.24 -13.93
CA ILE A 96 20.29 20.26 -14.54
C ILE A 96 19.89 19.95 -15.98
N ALA A 97 18.59 19.77 -16.27
CA ALA A 97 18.12 19.57 -17.65
C ALA A 97 18.36 20.80 -18.57
N ASP A 98 18.33 22.01 -18.03
CA ASP A 98 18.59 23.24 -18.78
C ASP A 98 20.10 23.47 -18.98
N ILE A 99 20.96 23.09 -18.03
CA ILE A 99 22.43 23.02 -18.22
C ILE A 99 22.76 21.99 -19.30
N LEU A 100 22.21 20.78 -19.22
CA LEU A 100 22.39 19.73 -20.23
C LEU A 100 21.79 20.11 -21.60
N LYS A 101 20.76 20.96 -21.65
CA LYS A 101 20.26 21.55 -22.90
C LYS A 101 21.28 22.51 -23.52
N ARG A 102 21.98 23.32 -22.71
CA ARG A 102 23.03 24.24 -23.19
C ARG A 102 24.26 23.47 -23.65
N LEU A 103 24.73 22.49 -22.87
CA LEU A 103 25.81 21.57 -23.26
C LEU A 103 25.49 20.72 -24.51
N ALA A 104 24.21 20.41 -24.76
CA ALA A 104 23.78 19.76 -25.99
C ALA A 104 23.82 20.67 -27.23
N ALA A 105 23.80 22.00 -27.05
CA ALA A 105 23.96 22.97 -28.14
C ALA A 105 25.44 23.33 -28.35
N ASP A 106 26.17 23.56 -27.25
CA ASP A 106 27.63 23.78 -27.23
C ASP A 106 28.29 22.93 -26.13
N PRO A 107 28.93 21.81 -26.48
CA PRO A 107 29.69 20.97 -25.54
C PRO A 107 30.88 21.66 -24.87
N LYS A 108 31.34 22.82 -25.37
CA LYS A 108 32.47 23.60 -24.85
C LYS A 108 32.03 24.86 -24.09
N ALA A 109 30.73 25.02 -23.82
CA ALA A 109 30.16 26.22 -23.24
C ALA A 109 30.89 26.70 -21.96
N ALA A 110 31.48 27.89 -22.03
CA ALA A 110 32.36 28.45 -20.99
C ALA A 110 31.63 28.97 -19.73
N ASP A 111 30.37 28.61 -19.53
CA ASP A 111 29.64 28.83 -18.28
C ASP A 111 30.18 27.90 -17.17
N ALA A 112 30.20 28.39 -15.92
CA ALA A 112 30.71 27.64 -14.78
C ALA A 112 29.89 26.38 -14.50
N ASP A 113 28.56 26.46 -14.58
CA ASP A 113 27.68 25.30 -14.40
C ASP A 113 27.79 24.30 -15.56
N CYS A 114 27.96 24.78 -16.79
CA CYS A 114 28.27 23.94 -17.95
C CYS A 114 29.59 23.18 -17.76
N ARG A 115 30.70 23.85 -17.40
CA ARG A 115 31.97 23.17 -17.12
C ARG A 115 31.84 22.12 -16.01
N ARG A 116 31.18 22.48 -14.90
CA ARG A 116 30.96 21.60 -13.74
C ARG A 116 30.17 20.34 -14.11
N VAL A 117 29.09 20.47 -14.89
CA VAL A 117 28.28 19.33 -15.33
C VAL A 117 28.97 18.52 -16.44
N ALA A 118 29.71 19.17 -17.35
CA ALA A 118 30.45 18.48 -18.41
C ALA A 118 31.56 17.57 -17.85
N ALA A 119 32.27 18.01 -16.81
CA ALA A 119 33.34 17.23 -16.16
C ALA A 119 32.86 15.87 -15.62
N LEU A 120 31.58 15.73 -15.28
CA LEU A 120 31.00 14.48 -14.78
C LEU A 120 30.90 13.36 -15.85
N PHE A 121 31.09 13.68 -17.13
CA PHE A 121 31.02 12.72 -18.24
C PHE A 121 32.40 12.28 -18.74
N GLY A 122 33.49 12.69 -18.09
CA GLY A 122 34.85 12.28 -18.45
C GLY A 122 35.37 12.89 -19.77
N SER A 123 36.08 12.08 -20.55
CA SER A 123 36.84 12.54 -21.72
C SER A 123 35.95 12.91 -22.93
N GLN A 124 35.79 14.22 -23.15
CA GLN A 124 35.14 14.84 -24.32
C GLN A 124 33.73 14.29 -24.68
N PRO A 125 32.73 14.46 -23.79
CA PRO A 125 31.33 14.20 -24.10
C PRO A 125 30.83 15.04 -25.30
N ASP A 126 30.04 14.40 -26.18
CA ASP A 126 29.47 15.05 -27.36
C ASP A 126 28.07 15.65 -27.11
N SER A 127 27.60 16.47 -28.06
CA SER A 127 26.24 17.04 -28.08
C SER A 127 25.15 15.97 -27.88
N LYS A 128 25.29 14.79 -28.52
CA LYS A 128 24.29 13.71 -28.42
C LYS A 128 24.28 13.08 -27.02
N THR A 129 25.43 13.01 -26.35
CA THR A 129 25.56 12.53 -24.97
C THR A 129 24.80 13.43 -24.01
N PHE A 130 25.00 14.75 -24.08
CA PHE A 130 24.24 15.71 -23.27
C PHE A 130 22.75 15.73 -23.61
N ALA A 131 22.38 15.65 -24.90
CA ALA A 131 20.99 15.59 -25.33
C ALA A 131 20.27 14.34 -24.79
N ARG A 132 20.95 13.20 -24.70
CA ARG A 132 20.46 11.96 -24.06
C ARG A 132 20.37 12.13 -22.54
N ALA A 133 21.43 12.63 -21.90
CA ALA A 133 21.49 12.83 -20.45
C ALA A 133 20.37 13.73 -19.93
N ARG A 134 20.01 14.79 -20.68
CA ARG A 134 18.85 15.65 -20.38
C ARG A 134 17.54 14.87 -20.20
N GLY A 135 17.34 13.80 -20.98
CA GLY A 135 16.19 12.91 -20.88
C GLY A 135 16.28 11.85 -19.77
N ARG A 136 17.43 11.77 -19.08
CA ARG A 136 17.72 10.79 -18.02
C ARG A 136 17.83 11.41 -16.62
N VAL A 137 17.79 12.75 -16.49
CA VAL A 137 17.85 13.44 -15.18
C VAL A 137 16.74 12.92 -14.26
N ARG A 138 17.14 12.43 -13.09
CA ARG A 138 16.26 11.92 -12.03
C ARG A 138 16.64 12.56 -10.69
N CYS A 139 15.67 12.69 -9.79
CA CYS A 139 15.89 13.11 -8.42
C CYS A 139 15.40 12.01 -7.48
N GLN A 140 16.27 11.53 -6.60
CA GLN A 140 16.05 10.40 -5.69
C GLN A 140 16.20 10.87 -4.25
N ILE A 141 15.17 10.69 -3.43
CA ILE A 141 15.22 11.02 -2.00
C ILE A 141 16.14 10.00 -1.30
N GLY A 142 16.92 10.47 -0.33
CA GLY A 142 17.71 9.63 0.56
C GLY A 142 16.84 8.70 1.43
N GLN A 143 17.43 7.64 1.95
CA GLN A 143 16.73 6.61 2.74
C GLN A 143 17.49 6.18 3.99
N GLN A 144 18.61 6.81 4.35
CA GLN A 144 19.48 6.46 5.48
C GLN A 144 18.71 6.23 6.79
N ASP A 145 17.89 7.20 7.19
CA ASP A 145 17.05 7.18 8.40
C ASP A 145 16.04 6.02 8.38
N ARG A 146 15.42 5.79 7.22
CA ARG A 146 14.47 4.69 7.03
C ARG A 146 15.14 3.32 7.01
N PHE A 147 16.34 3.24 6.45
CA PHE A 147 17.14 2.03 6.35
C PHE A 147 17.69 1.63 7.72
N GLN A 148 18.29 2.57 8.47
CA GLN A 148 18.72 2.39 9.85
C GLN A 148 17.58 1.88 10.73
N ALA A 149 16.40 2.52 10.68
CA ALA A 149 15.21 2.05 11.40
C ALA A 149 14.73 0.67 10.91
N GLY A 150 15.00 0.31 9.65
CA GLY A 150 14.76 -1.03 9.10
C GLY A 150 15.78 -2.08 9.56
N VAL A 151 17.02 -1.69 9.83
CA VAL A 151 18.03 -2.56 10.46
C VAL A 151 17.65 -2.85 11.90
N ILE A 152 17.23 -1.85 12.67
CA ILE A 152 16.70 -2.03 14.03
C ILE A 152 15.57 -3.08 14.02
N ARG A 153 14.52 -2.88 13.21
CA ARG A 153 13.41 -3.84 13.04
C ARG A 153 13.80 -5.22 12.51
N SER A 154 14.93 -5.35 11.83
CA SER A 154 15.36 -6.63 11.27
C SER A 154 15.82 -7.62 12.34
N GLY A 155 16.33 -7.14 13.48
CA GLY A 155 16.77 -7.99 14.59
C GLY A 155 15.68 -8.95 15.10
N ALA A 156 14.42 -8.49 15.14
CA ALA A 156 13.30 -9.29 15.64
C ALA A 156 12.95 -10.50 14.77
N TYR A 157 13.50 -10.60 13.54
CA TYR A 157 13.10 -11.61 12.57
C TYR A 157 14.26 -12.29 11.83
N LEU A 158 15.42 -11.65 11.67
CA LEU A 158 16.47 -12.08 10.74
C LEU A 158 16.86 -13.55 10.88
N ASP A 159 17.14 -14.03 12.10
CA ASP A 159 17.64 -15.40 12.27
C ASP A 159 16.56 -16.46 12.02
N GLN A 160 15.30 -16.17 12.34
CA GLN A 160 14.18 -17.04 11.97
C GLN A 160 13.94 -17.00 10.44
N MET A 161 14.08 -15.84 9.80
CA MET A 161 14.00 -15.71 8.34
C MET A 161 15.10 -16.51 7.64
N ARG A 162 16.36 -16.38 8.10
CA ARG A 162 17.52 -17.14 7.61
C ARG A 162 17.31 -18.64 7.76
N ALA A 163 16.86 -19.11 8.92
CA ALA A 163 16.53 -20.53 9.14
C ALA A 163 15.45 -21.03 8.16
N ILE A 164 14.42 -20.24 7.88
CA ILE A 164 13.37 -20.56 6.90
C ILE A 164 13.91 -20.61 5.46
N LEU A 165 14.77 -19.66 5.07
CA LEU A 165 15.40 -19.63 3.75
C LEU A 165 16.32 -20.84 3.55
N ARG A 166 17.21 -21.11 4.51
CA ARG A 166 18.11 -22.27 4.56
C ARG A 166 17.35 -23.59 4.39
N SER A 167 16.32 -23.81 5.23
CA SER A 167 15.46 -25.02 5.18
C SER A 167 14.59 -25.12 3.92
N SER A 168 14.38 -24.01 3.20
CA SER A 168 13.65 -23.99 1.92
C SER A 168 14.53 -24.25 0.69
N GLY A 169 15.85 -24.38 0.88
CA GLY A 169 16.84 -24.57 -0.17
C GLY A 169 17.26 -23.30 -0.91
N VAL A 170 17.14 -22.13 -0.28
CA VAL A 170 17.52 -20.82 -0.87
C VAL A 170 18.49 -20.04 0.02
N PRO A 171 19.35 -19.16 -0.53
CA PRO A 171 20.34 -18.42 0.26
C PRO A 171 19.73 -17.56 1.38
N GLU A 172 20.41 -17.55 2.52
CA GLU A 172 19.99 -16.84 3.73
C GLU A 172 19.98 -15.32 3.57
N ASP A 173 20.89 -14.78 2.76
CA ASP A 173 21.02 -13.35 2.47
C ASP A 173 19.81 -12.75 1.76
N LEU A 174 18.92 -13.57 1.20
CA LEU A 174 17.62 -13.12 0.72
C LEU A 174 16.77 -12.51 1.86
N SER A 175 17.10 -12.79 3.12
CA SER A 175 16.52 -12.12 4.31
C SER A 175 16.80 -10.62 4.36
N TYR A 176 17.74 -10.08 3.57
CA TYR A 176 17.95 -8.63 3.45
C TYR A 176 17.00 -7.95 2.44
N LEU A 177 16.28 -8.70 1.60
CA LEU A 177 15.37 -8.14 0.59
C LEU A 177 14.23 -7.26 1.19
N PRO A 178 13.66 -7.55 2.38
CA PRO A 178 12.71 -6.67 3.05
C PRO A 178 13.23 -5.27 3.44
N HIS A 179 14.55 -5.02 3.41
CA HIS A 179 15.07 -3.64 3.54
C HIS A 179 14.69 -2.80 2.32
N VAL A 180 14.80 -3.38 1.11
CA VAL A 180 14.47 -2.74 -0.18
C VAL A 180 12.96 -2.57 -0.32
N GLU A 181 12.19 -3.60 0.01
CA GLU A 181 10.74 -3.63 -0.22
C GLU A 181 9.93 -2.77 0.78
N SER A 182 10.19 -2.85 2.10
CA SER A 182 9.45 -2.04 3.09
C SER A 182 10.26 -1.46 4.26
N SER A 183 11.57 -1.69 4.28
CA SER A 183 12.42 -1.43 5.45
C SER A 183 11.94 -2.19 6.70
N PHE A 184 11.67 -3.49 6.55
CA PHE A 184 11.19 -4.38 7.63
C PHE A 184 9.90 -3.88 8.35
N ASN A 185 8.99 -3.24 7.62
CA ASN A 185 7.68 -2.86 8.16
C ASN A 185 6.60 -3.90 7.78
N ALA A 186 6.09 -4.64 8.77
CA ALA A 186 5.05 -5.67 8.62
C ALA A 186 3.64 -5.11 8.33
N HIS A 187 3.40 -3.82 8.58
CA HIS A 187 2.16 -3.12 8.27
C HIS A 187 2.24 -2.25 7.01
N ALA A 188 3.37 -2.28 6.30
CA ALA A 188 3.54 -1.52 5.06
C ALA A 188 2.52 -1.94 4.00
N TYR A 189 1.79 -0.97 3.47
CA TYR A 189 0.85 -1.14 2.36
C TYR A 189 1.14 -0.10 1.29
N SER A 190 1.31 -0.54 0.04
CA SER A 190 1.54 0.36 -1.08
C SER A 190 0.24 0.77 -1.77
N LYS A 191 0.26 1.91 -2.45
CA LYS A 191 -0.88 2.39 -3.28
C LYS A 191 -1.35 1.39 -4.34
N PHE A 192 -0.50 0.44 -4.73
CA PHE A 192 -0.82 -0.63 -5.70
C PHE A 192 -1.23 -1.96 -5.04
N GLY A 193 -1.53 -1.96 -3.73
CA GLY A 193 -2.05 -3.12 -3.01
C GLY A 193 -1.03 -4.20 -2.67
N ALA A 194 0.28 -3.87 -2.69
CA ALA A 194 1.31 -4.72 -2.10
C ALA A 194 1.33 -4.54 -0.57
N ALA A 195 1.61 -5.61 0.18
CA ALA A 195 1.50 -5.59 1.65
C ALA A 195 2.63 -6.35 2.36
N GLY A 196 2.93 -5.91 3.59
CA GLY A 196 3.85 -6.53 4.53
C GLY A 196 5.34 -6.34 4.22
N MET A 197 6.19 -7.02 4.99
CA MET A 197 7.66 -6.87 4.87
C MET A 197 8.20 -7.24 3.49
N TRP A 198 7.59 -8.26 2.87
CA TRP A 198 7.97 -8.79 1.57
C TRP A 198 7.22 -8.12 0.39
N GLN A 199 6.43 -7.08 0.64
CA GLN A 199 5.58 -6.38 -0.34
C GLN A 199 4.87 -7.30 -1.34
N PHE A 200 4.22 -8.34 -0.84
CA PHE A 200 3.45 -9.22 -1.72
C PHE A 200 2.28 -8.47 -2.34
N THR A 201 2.27 -8.38 -3.67
CA THR A 201 1.03 -8.06 -4.39
C THR A 201 -0.02 -9.13 -4.09
N ARG A 202 -1.29 -8.75 -4.05
CA ARG A 202 -2.39 -9.66 -3.70
C ARG A 202 -2.40 -10.95 -4.54
N SER A 203 -2.19 -10.82 -5.85
CA SER A 203 -2.22 -11.95 -6.80
C SER A 203 -1.01 -12.88 -6.66
N THR A 204 0.16 -12.37 -6.25
CA THR A 204 1.32 -13.19 -5.93
C THR A 204 1.17 -13.85 -4.57
N GLY A 205 0.70 -13.12 -3.55
CA GLY A 205 0.50 -13.65 -2.19
C GLY A 205 -0.43 -14.87 -2.19
N LYS A 206 -1.59 -14.80 -2.87
CA LYS A 206 -2.57 -15.89 -2.96
C LYS A 206 -2.09 -17.21 -3.56
N ARG A 207 -0.85 -17.28 -4.05
CA ARG A 207 -0.22 -18.52 -4.50
C ARG A 207 0.34 -19.36 -3.34
N PHE A 208 0.59 -18.72 -2.19
CA PHE A 208 1.31 -19.27 -1.04
C PHE A 208 0.72 -18.86 0.33
N LEU A 209 -0.23 -17.92 0.35
CA LEU A 209 -0.75 -17.25 1.54
C LEU A 209 -2.28 -17.04 1.46
N THR A 210 -2.93 -17.06 2.61
CA THR A 210 -4.34 -16.73 2.80
C THR A 210 -4.52 -15.21 2.80
N VAL A 211 -5.37 -14.70 1.90
CA VAL A 211 -5.58 -13.25 1.69
C VAL A 211 -7.07 -12.96 1.46
N ASP A 212 -7.87 -13.10 2.50
CA ASP A 212 -9.33 -12.90 2.57
C ASP A 212 -9.72 -11.69 3.45
N TYR A 213 -11.02 -11.52 3.75
CA TYR A 213 -11.50 -10.34 4.47
C TYR A 213 -11.14 -10.35 5.97
N VAL A 214 -10.89 -11.53 6.55
CA VAL A 214 -10.52 -11.73 7.96
C VAL A 214 -9.01 -11.90 8.16
N LEU A 215 -8.32 -12.45 7.17
CA LEU A 215 -6.92 -12.86 7.28
C LEU A 215 -6.11 -12.42 6.04
N ASP A 216 -4.95 -11.80 6.27
CA ASP A 216 -3.98 -11.44 5.23
C ASP A 216 -2.55 -11.76 5.70
N GLU A 217 -2.14 -12.99 5.47
CA GLU A 217 -0.84 -13.54 5.89
C GLU A 217 0.36 -12.88 5.19
N ARG A 218 0.14 -11.96 4.23
CA ARG A 218 1.21 -11.08 3.72
C ARG A 218 1.77 -10.17 4.81
N ARG A 219 0.94 -9.81 5.80
CA ARG A 219 1.28 -9.01 6.97
C ARG A 219 1.97 -9.83 8.07
N ASP A 220 2.00 -11.15 7.95
CA ASP A 220 2.71 -12.03 8.87
C ASP A 220 4.21 -12.09 8.53
N PRO A 221 5.12 -11.74 9.46
CA PRO A 221 6.56 -11.83 9.23
C PRO A 221 7.04 -13.20 8.73
N ILE A 222 6.46 -14.28 9.24
CA ILE A 222 7.00 -15.63 9.16
C ILE A 222 6.33 -16.42 8.04
N ALA A 223 5.01 -16.34 7.91
CA ALA A 223 4.29 -16.91 6.76
C ALA A 223 4.72 -16.23 5.45
N ALA A 224 4.82 -14.89 5.42
CA ALA A 224 5.31 -14.18 4.24
C ALA A 224 6.76 -14.57 3.89
N THR A 225 7.62 -14.86 4.87
CA THR A 225 8.98 -15.35 4.59
C THR A 225 8.98 -16.74 3.96
N ARG A 226 8.12 -17.66 4.42
CA ARG A 226 7.95 -18.98 3.77
C ARG A 226 7.46 -18.83 2.33
N ALA A 227 6.50 -17.95 2.09
CA ALA A 227 6.01 -17.62 0.75
C ALA A 227 7.09 -16.97 -0.14
N ALA A 228 7.95 -16.12 0.42
CA ALA A 228 9.07 -15.51 -0.30
C ALA A 228 10.13 -16.54 -0.68
N ALA A 229 10.47 -17.46 0.22
CA ALA A 229 11.37 -18.57 -0.07
C ALA A 229 10.85 -19.44 -1.23
N LEU A 230 9.55 -19.79 -1.22
CA LEU A 230 8.91 -20.54 -2.31
C LEU A 230 8.92 -19.78 -3.65
N LEU A 231 8.60 -18.48 -3.64
CA LEU A 231 8.62 -17.66 -4.85
C LEU A 231 10.03 -17.45 -5.41
N LEU A 232 11.01 -17.21 -4.54
CA LEU A 232 12.41 -17.00 -4.93
C LEU A 232 13.03 -18.29 -5.47
N ARG A 233 12.68 -19.45 -4.88
CA ARG A 233 13.05 -20.76 -5.45
C ARG A 233 12.40 -21.00 -6.81
N GLU A 234 11.09 -20.78 -6.95
CA GLU A 234 10.40 -20.85 -8.24
C GLU A 234 11.03 -19.94 -9.31
N ASN A 235 11.44 -18.72 -8.92
CA ASN A 235 12.08 -17.78 -9.83
C ASN A 235 13.47 -18.29 -10.24
N TYR A 236 14.24 -18.87 -9.32
CA TYR A 236 15.54 -19.48 -9.60
C TYR A 236 15.40 -20.72 -10.49
N GLU A 237 14.50 -21.67 -10.16
CA GLU A 237 14.16 -22.85 -10.98
C GLU A 237 13.85 -22.47 -12.45
N LYS A 238 13.19 -21.32 -12.68
CA LYS A 238 12.77 -20.84 -14.01
C LYS A 238 13.81 -20.00 -14.75
N LEU A 239 14.86 -19.53 -14.09
CA LEU A 239 15.80 -18.53 -14.63
C LEU A 239 17.28 -18.91 -14.48
N GLY A 240 17.63 -19.85 -13.60
CA GLY A 240 18.96 -20.42 -13.43
C GLY A 240 20.02 -19.51 -12.83
N SER A 241 19.65 -18.37 -12.23
CA SER A 241 20.59 -17.51 -11.50
C SER A 241 19.87 -16.56 -10.52
N TRP A 242 20.53 -16.22 -9.41
CA TRP A 242 19.98 -15.31 -8.40
C TRP A 242 19.77 -13.86 -8.87
N PRO A 243 20.67 -13.24 -9.67
CA PRO A 243 20.43 -11.90 -10.22
C PRO A 243 19.12 -11.82 -11.03
N LEU A 244 18.83 -12.85 -11.84
CA LEU A 244 17.56 -12.96 -12.56
C LEU A 244 16.38 -13.28 -11.63
N ALA A 245 16.57 -14.15 -10.64
CA ALA A 245 15.49 -14.55 -9.72
C ALA A 245 15.02 -13.41 -8.79
N ILE A 246 15.96 -12.59 -8.30
CA ILE A 246 15.69 -11.36 -7.53
C ILE A 246 15.03 -10.33 -8.44
N THR A 247 15.58 -10.08 -9.63
CA THR A 247 14.95 -9.15 -10.59
C THR A 247 13.53 -9.61 -10.98
N ALA A 248 13.28 -10.92 -11.06
CA ALA A 248 11.97 -11.51 -11.30
C ALA A 248 11.00 -11.43 -10.11
N TYR A 249 11.47 -11.14 -8.90
CA TYR A 249 10.62 -10.86 -7.74
C TYR A 249 9.85 -9.55 -7.98
N ASN A 250 10.56 -8.48 -8.32
CA ASN A 250 10.01 -7.17 -8.65
C ASN A 250 9.34 -7.12 -10.05
N HIS A 251 9.99 -7.67 -11.07
CA HIS A 251 9.56 -7.54 -12.48
C HIS A 251 8.58 -8.64 -12.93
N GLY A 252 8.48 -9.75 -12.18
CA GLY A 252 7.70 -10.94 -12.50
C GLY A 252 8.46 -11.93 -13.40
N ALA A 253 8.47 -13.21 -13.01
CA ALA A 253 9.17 -14.31 -13.70
C ALA A 253 8.92 -14.35 -15.22
N ALA A 254 7.68 -14.26 -15.69
CA ALA A 254 7.36 -14.29 -17.12
C ALA A 254 7.93 -13.08 -17.89
N GLY A 255 8.19 -11.95 -17.22
CA GLY A 255 8.92 -10.81 -17.79
C GLY A 255 10.40 -11.15 -17.99
N MET A 256 11.04 -11.68 -16.96
CA MET A 256 12.45 -12.07 -16.99
C MET A 256 12.74 -13.28 -17.88
N GLN A 257 11.79 -14.23 -18.03
CA GLN A 257 11.92 -15.33 -18.99
C GLN A 257 11.99 -14.81 -20.44
N ARG A 258 11.16 -13.82 -20.80
CA ARG A 258 11.24 -13.17 -22.13
C ARG A 258 12.51 -12.34 -22.30
N ALA A 259 13.02 -11.72 -21.24
CA ALA A 259 14.30 -11.04 -21.27
C ALA A 259 15.45 -12.03 -21.50
N LYS A 260 15.51 -13.12 -20.72
CA LYS A 260 16.50 -14.21 -20.85
C LYS A 260 16.49 -14.84 -22.24
N ALA A 261 15.31 -15.19 -22.75
CA ALA A 261 15.15 -15.80 -24.07
C ALA A 261 15.57 -14.89 -25.25
N LYS A 262 15.68 -13.57 -25.05
CA LYS A 262 16.08 -12.61 -26.10
C LYS A 262 17.50 -12.07 -25.92
N HIS A 263 17.99 -11.92 -24.69
CA HIS A 263 19.23 -11.21 -24.38
C HIS A 263 20.28 -12.08 -23.67
N GLY A 264 19.95 -13.28 -23.16
CA GLY A 264 20.90 -14.13 -22.44
C GLY A 264 20.91 -13.88 -20.93
N GLY A 265 22.07 -13.58 -20.37
CA GLY A 265 22.28 -13.47 -18.92
C GLY A 265 21.80 -12.15 -18.31
N TYR A 266 22.09 -11.98 -17.02
CA TYR A 266 21.76 -10.74 -16.31
C TYR A 266 22.52 -9.51 -16.83
N PRO A 267 23.85 -9.55 -17.10
CA PRO A 267 24.58 -8.39 -17.60
C PRO A 267 24.04 -7.87 -18.93
N GLU A 268 23.73 -8.79 -19.86
CA GLU A 268 23.23 -8.47 -21.20
C GLU A 268 21.82 -7.85 -21.13
N ILE A 269 20.95 -8.39 -20.26
CA ILE A 269 19.65 -7.82 -19.97
C ILE A 269 19.79 -6.41 -19.37
N PHE A 270 20.63 -6.24 -18.35
CA PHE A 270 20.83 -4.96 -17.67
C PHE A 270 21.34 -3.87 -18.62
N ALA A 271 22.23 -4.22 -19.55
CA ALA A 271 22.80 -3.31 -20.55
C ALA A 271 21.84 -3.01 -21.72
N SER A 272 21.09 -4.00 -22.21
CA SER A 272 20.43 -3.91 -23.53
C SER A 272 18.91 -4.11 -23.57
N TYR A 273 18.27 -4.65 -22.53
CA TYR A 273 16.83 -4.95 -22.56
C TYR A 273 15.96 -3.71 -22.35
N LYS A 274 15.33 -3.24 -23.43
CA LYS A 274 14.46 -2.04 -23.44
C LYS A 274 12.97 -2.39 -23.35
N GLY A 275 12.59 -3.20 -22.36
CA GLY A 275 11.20 -3.61 -22.13
C GLY A 275 10.28 -2.46 -21.70
N ARG A 276 9.03 -2.41 -22.19
CA ARG A 276 8.05 -1.33 -21.86
C ARG A 276 7.85 -1.13 -20.35
N THR A 277 7.89 -2.21 -19.58
CA THR A 277 7.77 -2.21 -18.11
C THR A 277 9.11 -2.36 -17.38
N PHE A 278 10.22 -2.59 -18.10
CA PHE A 278 11.56 -2.73 -17.50
C PHE A 278 12.18 -1.34 -17.38
N LYS A 279 11.73 -0.61 -16.36
CA LYS A 279 12.10 0.78 -16.06
C LYS A 279 13.05 0.83 -14.86
N PHE A 280 13.41 2.04 -14.45
CA PHE A 280 14.43 2.33 -13.43
C PHE A 280 14.42 1.37 -12.22
N ALA A 281 13.28 1.18 -11.55
CA ALA A 281 13.18 0.27 -10.40
C ALA A 281 13.53 -1.19 -10.77
N SER A 282 12.81 -1.80 -11.71
CA SER A 282 13.10 -3.19 -12.12
C SER A 282 14.50 -3.40 -12.70
N ARG A 283 15.16 -2.37 -13.26
CA ARG A 283 16.57 -2.46 -13.69
C ARG A 283 17.54 -2.45 -12.49
N ASN A 284 17.24 -1.66 -11.47
CA ASN A 284 18.10 -1.44 -10.31
C ASN A 284 17.89 -2.45 -9.17
N PHE A 285 16.75 -3.14 -9.11
CA PHE A 285 16.33 -3.96 -7.96
C PHE A 285 17.38 -4.97 -7.45
N TYR A 286 18.22 -5.54 -8.33
CA TYR A 286 19.34 -6.40 -7.90
C TYR A 286 20.52 -5.60 -7.31
N SER A 287 20.83 -4.43 -7.85
CA SER A 287 21.80 -3.48 -7.27
C SER A 287 21.32 -2.91 -5.93
N GLU A 288 20.02 -2.64 -5.81
CA GLU A 288 19.34 -2.24 -4.57
C GLU A 288 19.47 -3.36 -3.51
N PHE A 289 19.23 -4.62 -3.88
CA PHE A 289 19.47 -5.78 -3.00
C PHE A 289 20.94 -5.91 -2.57
N LEU A 290 21.90 -5.81 -3.49
CA LEU A 290 23.33 -5.92 -3.17
C LEU A 290 23.78 -4.81 -2.20
N ALA A 291 23.35 -3.57 -2.43
CA ALA A 291 23.61 -2.44 -1.54
C ALA A 291 22.95 -2.62 -0.17
N ALA A 292 21.68 -3.07 -0.14
CA ALA A 292 20.97 -3.33 1.11
C ALA A 292 21.66 -4.44 1.92
N ARG A 293 22.08 -5.53 1.28
CA ARG A 293 22.88 -6.60 1.88
C ARG A 293 24.16 -6.04 2.49
N GLN A 294 24.94 -5.28 1.72
CA GLN A 294 26.20 -4.67 2.16
C GLN A 294 26.01 -3.76 3.39
N VAL A 295 25.02 -2.86 3.36
CA VAL A 295 24.79 -1.88 4.44
C VAL A 295 24.22 -2.56 5.68
N ALA A 296 23.29 -3.50 5.55
CA ALA A 296 22.69 -4.19 6.69
C ALA A 296 23.64 -5.22 7.34
N SER A 297 24.46 -5.94 6.57
CA SER A 297 25.45 -6.86 7.16
C SER A 297 26.59 -6.13 7.88
N ASN A 298 26.93 -4.91 7.42
CA ASN A 298 28.00 -4.08 8.00
C ASN A 298 27.45 -2.89 8.80
N TYR A 299 26.25 -2.98 9.36
CA TYR A 299 25.49 -1.83 9.86
C TYR A 299 26.26 -0.93 10.84
N ARG A 300 27.10 -1.51 11.72
CA ARG A 300 27.92 -0.75 12.68
C ARG A 300 28.91 0.21 12.01
N ARG A 301 29.43 -0.14 10.82
CA ARG A 301 30.30 0.73 10.02
C ARG A 301 29.57 1.96 9.45
N TYR A 302 28.26 1.86 9.29
CA TYR A 302 27.44 2.89 8.63
C TYR A 302 26.59 3.72 9.62
N PHE A 303 26.18 3.13 10.74
CA PHE A 303 25.26 3.75 11.71
C PHE A 303 25.80 3.79 13.16
N GLY A 304 27.01 3.29 13.41
CA GLY A 304 27.53 3.09 14.75
C GLY A 304 26.81 1.94 15.50
N ASP A 305 27.00 1.89 16.82
CA ASP A 305 26.33 0.91 17.66
C ASP A 305 24.85 1.28 17.87
N ILE A 306 23.99 0.57 17.14
CA ILE A 306 22.54 0.61 17.29
C ILE A 306 22.04 -0.69 17.93
N THR A 307 21.15 -0.57 18.90
CA THR A 307 20.37 -1.70 19.44
C THR A 307 19.42 -2.21 18.35
N LEU A 308 19.38 -3.52 18.14
CA LEU A 308 18.41 -4.16 17.25
C LEU A 308 17.22 -4.66 18.06
N ASP A 309 16.03 -4.66 17.47
CA ASP A 309 14.82 -5.23 18.10
C ASP A 309 15.05 -6.72 18.39
N THR A 310 14.56 -7.22 19.53
CA THR A 310 14.73 -8.63 19.91
C THR A 310 13.55 -9.49 19.39
N PRO A 311 13.79 -10.75 18.99
CA PRO A 311 12.70 -11.64 18.57
C PRO A 311 11.70 -11.89 19.71
N GLN A 312 10.43 -11.51 19.52
CA GLN A 312 9.40 -11.71 20.53
C GLN A 312 9.07 -13.20 20.66
N SER A 313 9.41 -13.79 21.81
CA SER A 313 9.16 -15.20 22.09
C SER A 313 7.64 -15.49 22.16
N THR A 314 7.19 -16.44 21.35
CA THR A 314 5.76 -16.78 21.19
C THR A 314 5.49 -18.28 21.26
N GLN A 315 4.30 -18.63 21.75
CA GLN A 315 3.71 -19.97 21.62
C GLN A 315 2.63 -19.95 20.51
N PRO A 316 2.74 -20.78 19.45
CA PRO A 316 1.75 -20.89 18.40
C PRO A 316 0.59 -21.82 18.79
N VAL A 317 -0.65 -21.30 18.80
CA VAL A 317 -1.90 -22.05 19.00
C VAL A 317 -2.59 -22.30 17.67
N LYS A 318 -2.74 -23.56 17.23
CA LYS A 318 -3.59 -23.86 16.07
C LYS A 318 -5.07 -23.85 16.47
N MET A 319 -5.88 -23.02 15.80
CA MET A 319 -7.31 -22.88 16.06
C MET A 319 -8.08 -24.14 15.67
N ALA A 320 -8.78 -24.75 16.62
CA ALA A 320 -9.58 -25.98 16.42
C ALA A 320 -10.99 -25.72 15.83
N GLY A 321 -11.38 -24.45 15.67
CA GLY A 321 -12.66 -24.00 15.13
C GLY A 321 -12.68 -22.47 15.03
N PHE A 322 -13.79 -21.89 14.57
CA PHE A 322 -13.95 -20.44 14.56
C PHE A 322 -14.13 -19.91 15.99
N ALA A 323 -13.50 -18.80 16.37
CA ALA A 323 -13.66 -18.23 17.71
C ALA A 323 -13.69 -16.69 17.69
N ALA A 324 -14.40 -16.07 18.62
CA ALA A 324 -14.39 -14.62 18.76
C ALA A 324 -13.07 -14.15 19.40
N PHE A 325 -12.47 -13.10 18.83
CA PHE A 325 -11.17 -12.58 19.28
C PHE A 325 -11.16 -12.26 20.78
N ASN A 326 -12.20 -11.59 21.29
CA ASN A 326 -12.31 -11.24 22.71
C ASN A 326 -12.53 -12.46 23.63
N ASP A 327 -13.05 -13.57 23.11
CA ASP A 327 -13.24 -14.80 23.90
C ASP A 327 -11.89 -15.52 24.04
N LEU A 328 -11.09 -15.56 22.97
CA LEU A 328 -9.71 -16.02 23.01
C LEU A 328 -8.84 -15.17 23.94
N CYS A 329 -8.96 -13.83 23.88
CA CYS A 329 -8.22 -12.93 24.77
C CYS A 329 -8.55 -13.18 26.25
N ARG A 330 -9.84 -13.39 26.58
CA ARG A 330 -10.26 -13.76 27.94
C ARG A 330 -9.76 -15.15 28.36
N HIS A 331 -9.84 -16.15 27.47
CA HIS A 331 -9.42 -17.53 27.75
C HIS A 331 -7.91 -17.65 27.98
N PHE A 332 -7.10 -17.04 27.11
CA PHE A 332 -5.63 -17.05 27.19
C PHE A 332 -5.06 -15.97 28.12
N LYS A 333 -5.92 -15.16 28.77
CA LYS A 333 -5.58 -14.07 29.70
C LYS A 333 -4.57 -13.07 29.11
N ILE A 334 -4.83 -12.64 27.88
CA ILE A 334 -4.00 -11.73 27.09
C ILE A 334 -4.79 -10.46 26.75
N SER A 335 -4.13 -9.30 26.76
CA SER A 335 -4.78 -8.06 26.33
C SER A 335 -5.10 -8.08 24.82
N PRO A 336 -6.25 -7.52 24.38
CA PRO A 336 -6.57 -7.39 22.95
C PRO A 336 -5.46 -6.72 22.13
N GLU A 337 -4.69 -5.82 22.75
CA GLU A 337 -3.59 -5.06 22.14
C GLU A 337 -2.37 -5.95 21.89
N ALA A 338 -1.94 -6.73 22.90
CA ALA A 338 -0.83 -7.67 22.75
C ALA A 338 -1.20 -8.81 21.79
N ALA A 339 -2.43 -9.34 21.89
CA ALA A 339 -2.96 -10.34 20.97
C ALA A 339 -2.98 -9.83 19.52
N ARG A 340 -3.34 -8.56 19.30
CA ARG A 340 -3.35 -7.92 17.98
C ARG A 340 -1.96 -7.67 17.41
N SER A 341 -1.00 -7.29 18.26
CA SER A 341 0.41 -7.12 17.85
C SER A 341 1.02 -8.44 17.38
N LEU A 342 0.80 -9.52 18.16
CA LEU A 342 1.30 -10.87 17.87
C LEU A 342 0.63 -11.57 16.68
N ASN A 343 -0.53 -11.10 16.25
CA ASN A 343 -1.32 -11.68 15.16
C ASN A 343 -1.55 -10.66 14.03
N PRO A 344 -0.47 -10.13 13.41
CA PRO A 344 -0.55 -9.01 12.47
C PRO A 344 -1.28 -9.35 11.17
N ALA A 345 -1.48 -10.64 10.88
CA ALA A 345 -2.26 -11.15 9.76
C ALA A 345 -3.78 -10.97 9.92
N LEU A 346 -4.30 -10.97 11.16
CA LEU A 346 -5.72 -10.78 11.42
C LEU A 346 -6.14 -9.35 11.07
N ARG A 347 -7.28 -9.20 10.40
CA ARG A 347 -7.78 -7.93 9.89
C ARG A 347 -8.81 -7.27 10.82
N PRO A 348 -9.07 -5.95 10.71
CA PRO A 348 -10.04 -5.22 11.54
C PRO A 348 -11.45 -5.85 11.72
N PRO A 349 -12.02 -6.61 10.76
CA PRO A 349 -13.28 -7.33 10.98
C PRO A 349 -13.21 -8.40 12.08
N VAL A 350 -12.03 -8.96 12.37
CA VAL A 350 -11.85 -9.93 13.47
C VAL A 350 -11.82 -9.22 14.81
N PHE A 351 -11.03 -8.15 14.93
CA PHE A 351 -10.89 -7.37 16.17
C PHE A 351 -12.18 -6.64 16.58
N SER A 352 -13.05 -6.28 15.62
CA SER A 352 -14.36 -5.63 15.86
C SER A 352 -15.54 -6.60 16.02
N GLY A 353 -15.28 -7.91 16.18
CA GLY A 353 -16.32 -8.93 16.36
C GLY A 353 -17.25 -9.14 15.15
N GLN A 354 -17.00 -8.44 14.03
CA GLN A 354 -17.71 -8.59 12.76
C GLN A 354 -17.49 -9.96 12.10
N LYS A 355 -16.41 -10.63 12.48
CA LYS A 355 -15.98 -11.96 12.06
C LYS A 355 -15.23 -12.66 13.19
N TYR A 356 -15.21 -13.98 13.15
CA TYR A 356 -14.39 -14.82 14.02
C TYR A 356 -12.97 -14.98 13.47
N VAL A 357 -12.01 -15.24 14.35
CA VAL A 357 -10.71 -15.84 13.99
C VAL A 357 -11.01 -17.14 13.24
N PRO A 358 -10.41 -17.39 12.07
CA PRO A 358 -10.73 -18.58 11.28
C PRO A 358 -10.16 -19.86 11.92
N GLU A 359 -10.88 -20.97 11.69
CA GLU A 359 -10.40 -22.32 11.95
C GLU A 359 -9.05 -22.57 11.26
N GLY A 360 -8.17 -23.36 11.88
CA GLY A 360 -6.88 -23.76 11.33
C GLY A 360 -5.79 -22.70 11.35
N TYR A 361 -6.12 -21.42 11.60
CA TYR A 361 -5.16 -20.34 11.80
C TYR A 361 -4.20 -20.64 12.97
N VAL A 362 -2.99 -20.08 12.92
CA VAL A 362 -2.01 -20.15 14.00
C VAL A 362 -2.04 -18.85 14.77
N PHE A 363 -2.74 -18.86 15.91
CA PHE A 363 -2.85 -17.74 16.83
C PHE A 363 -1.63 -17.68 17.74
N ASN A 364 -0.83 -16.62 17.64
CA ASN A 364 0.38 -16.48 18.46
C ASN A 364 0.03 -15.88 19.83
N LEU A 365 0.55 -16.50 20.90
CA LEU A 365 0.52 -16.03 22.28
C LEU A 365 1.93 -15.66 22.76
N PRO A 366 2.11 -14.79 23.76
CA PRO A 366 3.38 -14.60 24.45
C PRO A 366 3.88 -15.92 25.05
N SER A 367 5.20 -16.14 25.09
CA SER A 367 5.75 -17.33 25.76
C SER A 367 5.46 -17.40 27.26
N SER A 368 5.06 -16.29 27.90
CA SER A 368 4.59 -16.23 29.28
C SER A 368 3.13 -16.66 29.49
N SER A 369 2.35 -16.88 28.42
CA SER A 369 1.00 -17.44 28.54
C SER A 369 1.04 -18.89 29.05
N PRO A 370 0.05 -19.34 29.84
CA PRO A 370 0.02 -20.72 30.34
C PRO A 370 -0.05 -21.74 29.19
N SER A 371 0.50 -22.93 29.41
CA SER A 371 0.88 -23.84 28.31
C SER A 371 -0.26 -24.11 27.31
N SER A 372 -0.01 -23.74 26.06
CA SER A 372 -0.99 -23.70 24.97
C SER A 372 -1.80 -24.98 24.79
N GLY A 373 -1.16 -26.16 24.92
CA GLY A 373 -1.84 -27.45 24.83
C GLY A 373 -2.86 -27.68 25.94
N THR A 374 -2.52 -27.33 27.19
CA THR A 374 -3.39 -27.47 28.36
C THR A 374 -4.58 -26.51 28.29
N LEU A 375 -4.38 -25.30 27.77
CA LEU A 375 -5.46 -24.33 27.60
C LEU A 375 -6.41 -24.69 26.44
N LEU A 376 -5.91 -25.32 25.37
CA LEU A 376 -6.76 -25.88 24.32
C LEU A 376 -7.57 -27.09 24.80
N SER A 377 -6.96 -28.03 25.52
CA SER A 377 -7.67 -29.21 26.06
C SER A 377 -8.68 -28.86 27.17
N LYS A 378 -8.57 -27.66 27.76
CA LYS A 378 -9.52 -27.09 28.74
C LYS A 378 -10.33 -25.91 28.16
N ALA A 379 -10.36 -25.76 26.83
CA ALA A 379 -11.26 -24.81 26.19
C ALA A 379 -12.72 -25.24 26.45
N PRO A 380 -13.59 -24.35 26.97
CA PRO A 380 -15.00 -24.68 27.12
C PRO A 380 -15.64 -24.84 25.74
N ALA A 381 -16.62 -25.74 25.63
CA ALA A 381 -17.17 -26.17 24.34
C ALA A 381 -17.85 -25.04 23.53
N ASP A 382 -18.20 -23.93 24.18
CA ASP A 382 -18.75 -22.73 23.56
C ASP A 382 -17.69 -21.76 23.01
N LEU A 383 -16.39 -21.90 23.34
CA LEU A 383 -15.32 -21.05 22.80
C LEU A 383 -15.24 -21.16 21.27
N PHE A 384 -15.44 -22.37 20.75
CA PHE A 384 -15.42 -22.67 19.32
C PHE A 384 -16.82 -22.69 18.71
N LYS A 385 -16.93 -22.15 17.50
CA LYS A 385 -18.14 -22.09 16.68
C LYS A 385 -17.88 -22.89 15.39
N THR A 386 -18.91 -23.59 14.91
CA THR A 386 -18.82 -24.44 13.71
C THR A 386 -18.84 -23.67 12.38
N THR A 387 -19.21 -22.39 12.40
CA THR A 387 -19.30 -21.55 11.19
C THR A 387 -18.79 -20.13 11.43
N GLN A 388 -18.26 -19.51 10.37
CA GLN A 388 -17.89 -18.10 10.34
C GLN A 388 -19.16 -17.21 10.31
N LYS A 389 -19.12 -16.04 10.97
CA LYS A 389 -20.26 -15.09 10.97
C LYS A 389 -20.67 -14.72 9.53
N PRO A 390 -21.96 -14.87 9.14
CA PRO A 390 -22.43 -14.49 7.82
C PRO A 390 -22.46 -12.98 7.63
N SER A 391 -21.89 -12.48 6.53
CA SER A 391 -21.97 -11.06 6.17
C SER A 391 -23.33 -10.76 5.57
N ARG A 392 -24.13 -9.92 6.24
CA ARG A 392 -25.46 -9.52 5.76
C ARG A 392 -25.35 -8.20 5.01
N PHE A 393 -26.06 -8.07 3.89
CA PHE A 393 -26.07 -6.86 3.08
C PHE A 393 -27.48 -6.40 2.74
N TYR A 394 -27.60 -5.10 2.45
CA TYR A 394 -28.78 -4.46 1.89
C TYR A 394 -28.38 -3.59 0.70
N THR A 395 -29.15 -3.62 -0.38
CA THR A 395 -28.93 -2.76 -1.55
C THR A 395 -29.93 -1.62 -1.50
N VAL A 396 -29.43 -0.39 -1.35
CA VAL A 396 -30.23 0.85 -1.19
C VAL A 396 -31.14 1.06 -2.41
N CYS A 397 -32.44 1.14 -2.17
CA CYS A 397 -33.46 1.38 -3.19
C CYS A 397 -33.80 2.88 -3.29
N ARG A 398 -34.59 3.25 -4.32
CA ARG A 398 -35.09 4.63 -4.47
C ARG A 398 -36.04 4.96 -3.32
N GLY A 399 -35.77 6.03 -2.58
CA GLY A 399 -36.58 6.43 -1.41
C GLY A 399 -36.21 5.72 -0.11
N ASP A 400 -34.99 5.19 0.00
CA ASP A 400 -34.41 4.76 1.28
C ASP A 400 -33.55 5.84 1.94
N THR A 401 -33.42 5.73 3.26
CA THR A 401 -32.48 6.50 4.08
C THR A 401 -31.79 5.55 5.05
N ALA A 402 -30.58 5.88 5.52
CA ALA A 402 -29.87 5.04 6.49
C ALA A 402 -30.71 4.76 7.75
N GLY A 403 -31.49 5.73 8.24
CA GLY A 403 -32.41 5.56 9.37
C GLY A 403 -33.56 4.57 9.10
N LYS A 404 -34.14 4.59 7.89
CA LYS A 404 -35.16 3.63 7.45
C LYS A 404 -34.59 2.21 7.38
N ILE A 405 -33.40 2.06 6.79
CA ILE A 405 -32.68 0.78 6.64
C ILE A 405 -32.30 0.22 8.02
N ALA A 406 -31.75 1.05 8.91
CA ALA A 406 -31.37 0.65 10.26
C ALA A 406 -32.59 0.10 11.05
N ARG A 407 -33.72 0.82 11.00
CA ARG A 407 -34.98 0.40 11.63
C ARG A 407 -35.53 -0.90 11.01
N MET A 408 -35.52 -1.01 9.67
CA MET A 408 -35.94 -2.22 8.94
C MET A 408 -35.16 -3.47 9.38
N HIS A 409 -33.85 -3.34 9.56
CA HIS A 409 -32.98 -4.44 9.98
C HIS A 409 -32.82 -4.60 11.50
N ARG A 410 -33.49 -3.77 12.30
CA ARG A 410 -33.42 -3.76 13.78
C ARG A 410 -32.01 -3.53 14.34
N VAL A 411 -31.21 -2.68 13.68
CA VAL A 411 -29.88 -2.22 14.12
C VAL A 411 -29.93 -0.74 14.51
N LYS A 412 -28.98 -0.24 15.32
CA LYS A 412 -28.91 1.21 15.58
C LYS A 412 -28.37 1.93 14.34
N LEU A 413 -28.78 3.18 14.15
CA LEU A 413 -28.29 4.00 13.04
C LEU A 413 -26.77 4.23 13.11
N ASN A 414 -26.23 4.48 14.31
CA ASN A 414 -24.79 4.66 14.50
C ASN A 414 -23.99 3.39 14.13
N ASP A 415 -24.49 2.21 14.51
CA ASP A 415 -23.87 0.92 14.15
C ASP A 415 -23.88 0.74 12.61
N LEU A 416 -24.97 1.10 11.93
CA LEU A 416 -25.05 1.04 10.47
C LEU A 416 -24.09 2.04 9.79
N ILE A 417 -23.97 3.26 10.32
CA ILE A 417 -23.02 4.29 9.85
C ILE A 417 -21.58 3.76 9.98
N LEU A 418 -21.21 3.29 11.16
CA LEU A 418 -19.85 2.85 11.50
C LEU A 418 -19.46 1.55 10.77
N ALA A 419 -20.40 0.61 10.57
CA ALA A 419 -20.15 -0.61 9.79
C ALA A 419 -19.82 -0.35 8.31
N ASN A 420 -20.26 0.79 7.77
CA ASN A 420 -20.16 1.15 6.35
C ASN A 420 -19.22 2.33 6.06
N GLY A 421 -18.75 3.04 7.10
CA GLY A 421 -17.98 4.28 6.92
C GLY A 421 -18.81 5.40 6.28
N LEU A 422 -20.09 5.50 6.63
CA LEU A 422 -20.92 6.63 6.20
C LEU A 422 -20.50 7.91 6.90
N ASP A 423 -20.80 9.05 6.29
CA ASP A 423 -20.53 10.37 6.85
C ASP A 423 -21.48 10.73 8.01
N ARG A 424 -21.27 11.88 8.67
CA ARG A 424 -22.16 12.35 9.76
C ARG A 424 -23.60 12.60 9.31
N ARG A 425 -23.86 12.80 8.01
CA ARG A 425 -25.21 12.92 7.44
C ARG A 425 -25.86 11.57 7.11
N ALA A 426 -25.10 10.47 7.26
CA ALA A 426 -25.51 9.11 6.92
C ALA A 426 -26.01 8.97 5.47
N THR A 427 -25.33 9.65 4.55
CA THR A 427 -25.72 9.76 3.14
C THR A 427 -25.67 8.40 2.45
N VAL A 428 -26.75 8.00 1.77
CA VAL A 428 -26.85 6.73 1.06
C VAL A 428 -27.31 6.94 -0.39
N TYR A 429 -26.74 6.17 -1.31
CA TYR A 429 -26.95 6.30 -2.75
C TYR A 429 -27.67 5.08 -3.33
N ILE A 430 -28.53 5.29 -4.34
CA ILE A 430 -29.28 4.20 -4.99
C ILE A 430 -28.29 3.16 -5.57
N ARG A 431 -28.56 1.87 -5.33
CA ARG A 431 -27.70 0.69 -5.59
C ARG A 431 -26.44 0.57 -4.74
N GLN A 432 -26.19 1.45 -3.77
CA GLN A 432 -25.12 1.23 -2.79
C GLN A 432 -25.42 -0.02 -1.96
N ARG A 433 -24.44 -0.93 -1.82
CA ARG A 433 -24.54 -2.13 -0.99
C ARG A 433 -23.98 -1.82 0.40
N LEU A 434 -24.83 -1.84 1.42
CA LEU A 434 -24.49 -1.58 2.82
C LEU A 434 -24.38 -2.91 3.58
N ARG A 435 -23.32 -3.10 4.38
CA ARG A 435 -23.28 -4.15 5.41
C ARG A 435 -24.33 -3.84 6.48
N ILE A 436 -25.15 -4.83 6.82
CA ILE A 436 -26.02 -4.79 7.99
C ILE A 436 -25.28 -5.46 9.15
N PRO A 437 -24.93 -4.74 10.23
CA PRO A 437 -24.24 -5.32 11.37
C PRO A 437 -25.14 -6.31 12.13
N GLN A 438 -24.53 -7.19 12.92
CA GLN A 438 -25.23 -8.10 13.84
C GLN A 438 -25.32 -7.49 15.24
N LYS A 439 -26.29 -7.92 16.06
CA LYS A 439 -26.60 -7.33 17.38
C LYS A 439 -25.45 -7.45 18.39
N ASP A 440 -24.51 -8.36 18.14
CA ASP A 440 -23.34 -8.68 18.96
C ASP A 440 -22.01 -8.19 18.33
N GLU A 441 -22.04 -7.41 17.25
CA GLU A 441 -20.84 -6.76 16.70
C GLU A 441 -20.49 -5.49 17.50
N SER A 442 -19.23 -5.35 17.92
CA SER A 442 -18.74 -4.14 18.59
C SER A 442 -18.41 -3.05 17.57
N VAL A 443 -19.46 -2.45 16.98
CA VAL A 443 -19.34 -1.47 15.90
C VAL A 443 -19.02 -0.06 16.43
N GLY A 444 -17.86 0.14 17.05
CA GLY A 444 -17.44 1.47 17.49
C GLY A 444 -16.03 1.58 18.07
N LEU A 445 -15.24 2.47 17.44
CA LEU A 445 -14.15 3.26 18.03
C LEU A 445 -13.11 2.53 18.90
N VAL A 446 -11.96 2.24 18.28
CA VAL A 446 -10.68 2.62 18.90
C VAL A 446 -10.62 4.16 18.82
N ALA A 447 -11.23 4.81 19.79
CA ALA A 447 -10.92 6.20 20.12
C ALA A 447 -10.21 6.16 21.47
N GLU A 448 -9.03 6.76 21.54
CA GLU A 448 -8.43 7.09 22.83
C GLU A 448 -9.41 7.99 23.58
N LYS A 449 -10.00 7.48 24.66
CA LYS A 449 -10.51 8.35 25.70
C LYS A 449 -9.30 9.05 26.31
N ARG A 450 -8.99 10.26 25.82
CA ARG A 450 -8.34 11.24 26.68
C ARG A 450 -9.28 11.46 27.85
N ALA A 451 -8.92 10.90 29.00
CA ALA A 451 -9.47 11.35 30.27
C ALA A 451 -9.05 12.81 30.42
N VAL A 452 -10.03 13.71 30.42
CA VAL A 452 -9.88 15.03 31.02
C VAL A 452 -10.51 14.88 32.40
N ASP A 453 -9.70 14.91 33.44
CA ASP A 453 -10.22 14.78 34.80
C ASP A 453 -11.06 16.02 35.16
N PRO A 454 -12.29 15.84 35.65
CA PRO A 454 -13.17 16.93 36.03
C PRO A 454 -12.90 17.38 37.47
N THR A 455 -11.73 17.97 37.71
CA THR A 455 -11.42 18.78 38.89
C THR A 455 -11.08 20.21 38.43
N ASP A 456 -11.61 21.29 38.99
CA ASP A 456 -12.33 21.42 40.26
C ASP A 456 -13.70 22.13 40.12
N SER A 457 -14.41 22.34 41.24
CA SER A 457 -15.82 22.68 41.30
C SER A 457 -16.12 24.09 41.87
N LYS A 458 -17.35 24.56 41.60
CA LYS A 458 -18.07 25.70 42.22
C LYS A 458 -17.64 27.13 41.87
N ALA A 459 -18.54 27.83 41.16
CA ALA A 459 -19.24 28.99 41.73
C ALA A 459 -20.64 29.12 41.08
N GLN A 460 -21.58 29.80 41.74
CA GLN A 460 -22.98 30.01 41.29
C GLN A 460 -23.25 31.49 40.92
N PRO A 461 -24.40 31.83 40.29
CA PRO A 461 -24.50 33.04 39.47
C PRO A 461 -25.17 34.27 40.12
N ALA A 462 -24.94 35.42 39.46
CA ALA A 462 -25.80 36.60 39.33
C ALA A 462 -25.77 37.75 40.37
N SER A 463 -26.09 38.95 39.85
CA SER A 463 -26.57 40.18 40.50
C SER A 463 -25.57 41.25 41.02
N ALA A 464 -25.46 42.33 40.22
CA ALA A 464 -25.42 43.77 40.55
C ALA A 464 -24.75 44.33 41.84
N ALA A 465 -23.73 45.18 41.63
CA ALA A 465 -23.44 46.43 42.36
C ALA A 465 -22.47 47.30 41.53
N GLY A 466 -22.15 48.55 41.94
CA GLY A 466 -21.20 49.42 41.24
C GLY A 466 -20.70 50.63 42.06
N SER A 467 -20.06 51.61 41.39
CA SER A 467 -19.47 52.88 41.89
C SER A 467 -17.95 52.87 42.24
N GLY A 468 -17.29 54.04 42.06
CA GLY A 468 -15.84 54.31 42.25
C GLY A 468 -14.99 54.12 40.98
N THR A 469 -14.65 55.10 40.12
CA THR A 469 -13.72 56.27 40.26
C THR A 469 -12.35 55.91 40.87
N VAL A 470 -11.18 56.34 40.37
CA VAL A 470 -10.73 57.61 39.74
C VAL A 470 -9.80 57.27 38.54
N GLU A 471 -9.92 57.79 37.30
CA GLU A 471 -9.60 59.14 36.76
C GLU A 471 -8.08 59.51 36.72
N ILE A 472 -7.53 60.28 35.76
CA ILE A 472 -8.09 60.90 34.52
C ILE A 472 -7.41 60.23 33.27
N LEU A 473 -6.73 60.80 32.25
CA LEU A 473 -6.44 62.15 31.73
C LEU A 473 -6.11 62.06 30.21
N LEU A 474 -6.61 62.99 29.37
CA LEU A 474 -6.21 63.23 27.97
C LEU A 474 -6.32 64.74 27.65
N PRO A 475 -5.49 65.31 26.74
CA PRO A 475 -5.75 66.62 26.14
C PRO A 475 -6.62 66.51 24.87
N ASN A 476 -7.56 67.46 24.68
CA ASN A 476 -8.22 67.74 23.39
C ASN A 476 -7.29 68.56 22.46
N ILE A 477 -7.65 69.06 21.25
CA ILE A 477 -8.57 70.17 20.88
C ILE A 477 -8.40 70.35 19.32
N PRO A 478 -9.34 70.81 18.46
CA PRO A 478 -10.82 70.76 18.41
C PRO A 478 -11.34 70.22 17.03
N LEU A 479 -12.60 70.50 16.66
CA LEU A 479 -13.12 70.42 15.27
C LEU A 479 -13.21 71.80 14.60
N GLU A 480 -13.20 71.86 13.26
CA GLU A 480 -14.07 72.77 12.49
C GLU A 480 -14.41 72.25 11.08
N SER A 481 -15.07 73.06 10.24
CA SER A 481 -16.07 72.64 9.23
C SER A 481 -15.61 72.54 7.75
N ALA A 482 -16.32 71.73 6.94
CA ALA A 482 -16.54 71.92 5.49
C ALA A 482 -17.66 70.98 4.94
N GLU A 483 -18.46 71.44 3.98
CA GLU A 483 -19.46 70.63 3.24
C GLU A 483 -18.90 70.03 1.93
N CYS A 484 -19.44 68.88 1.47
CA CYS A 484 -19.63 68.62 0.04
C CYS A 484 -20.73 67.58 -0.24
N ARG A 485 -21.26 67.57 -1.47
CA ARG A 485 -22.49 66.83 -1.88
C ARG A 485 -22.26 65.88 -3.07
N TYR A 486 -23.27 65.03 -3.31
CA TYR A 486 -23.43 64.06 -4.42
C TYR A 486 -22.54 62.80 -4.32
N ARG A 487 -22.92 61.64 -4.87
CA ARG A 487 -24.02 61.33 -5.81
C ARG A 487 -24.69 59.99 -5.47
N ARG A 488 -26.00 59.85 -5.72
CA ARG A 488 -26.68 58.53 -5.71
C ARG A 488 -26.17 57.69 -6.88
N LEU A 489 -25.75 56.45 -6.62
CA LEU A 489 -25.38 55.50 -7.67
C LEU A 489 -26.56 54.57 -7.99
N GLU A 490 -26.74 54.30 -9.28
CA GLU A 490 -27.74 53.37 -9.82
C GLU A 490 -27.36 51.90 -9.54
N PRO A 491 -28.32 50.95 -9.53
CA PRO A 491 -28.03 49.53 -9.40
C PRO A 491 -27.19 48.99 -10.57
N ALA A 492 -26.37 47.97 -10.30
CA ALA A 492 -25.47 47.39 -11.28
C ALA A 492 -26.20 46.66 -12.43
N PRO A 493 -25.65 46.66 -13.66
CA PRO A 493 -26.27 45.99 -14.82
C PRO A 493 -26.30 44.46 -14.68
N ALA A 494 -27.30 43.83 -15.31
CA ALA A 494 -27.64 42.43 -15.13
C ALA A 494 -26.51 41.43 -15.48
N ASP A 495 -25.59 41.80 -16.38
CA ASP A 495 -24.45 40.95 -16.75
C ASP A 495 -23.52 40.63 -15.56
N LEU A 496 -23.41 41.56 -14.59
CA LEU A 496 -22.67 41.32 -13.35
C LEU A 496 -23.38 40.34 -12.41
N LEU A 497 -24.72 40.24 -12.46
CA LEU A 497 -25.46 39.21 -11.73
C LEU A 497 -25.28 37.84 -12.39
N ALA A 498 -25.31 37.75 -13.72
CA ALA A 498 -25.03 36.50 -14.43
C ALA A 498 -23.60 35.98 -14.15
N MET A 499 -22.59 36.86 -14.15
CA MET A 499 -21.23 36.50 -13.73
C MET A 499 -21.14 36.16 -12.24
N ALA A 500 -21.87 36.86 -11.37
CA ALA A 500 -21.92 36.53 -9.95
C ALA A 500 -22.56 35.15 -9.71
N ASP A 501 -23.60 34.77 -10.44
CA ASP A 501 -24.24 33.45 -10.34
C ASP A 501 -23.38 32.33 -10.93
N GLU A 502 -22.66 32.54 -12.04
CA GLU A 502 -21.63 31.56 -12.48
C GLU A 502 -20.50 31.41 -11.46
N ILE A 503 -20.04 32.51 -10.86
CA ILE A 503 -19.04 32.50 -9.80
C ILE A 503 -19.59 31.82 -8.54
N ASN A 504 -20.88 32.01 -8.21
CA ASN A 504 -21.52 31.42 -7.04
C ASN A 504 -21.89 29.94 -7.25
N GLU A 505 -22.26 29.51 -8.45
CA GLU A 505 -22.35 28.08 -8.80
C GLU A 505 -20.98 27.42 -8.71
N ASN A 506 -19.92 28.03 -9.26
CA ASN A 506 -18.58 27.49 -9.18
C ASN A 506 -18.03 27.49 -7.75
N ALA A 507 -18.28 28.55 -6.96
CA ALA A 507 -17.89 28.63 -5.56
C ALA A 507 -18.71 27.66 -4.69
N SER A 508 -20.00 27.45 -4.96
CA SER A 508 -20.84 26.46 -4.27
C SER A 508 -20.42 25.04 -4.62
N ARG A 509 -20.06 24.77 -5.89
CA ARG A 509 -19.46 23.48 -6.30
C ARG A 509 -18.10 23.28 -5.65
N ASP A 510 -17.18 24.23 -5.74
CA ASP A 510 -15.85 24.12 -5.12
C ASP A 510 -15.93 24.10 -3.58
N ALA A 511 -16.93 24.73 -2.95
CA ALA A 511 -17.23 24.57 -1.52
C ALA A 511 -17.79 23.17 -1.19
N SER A 512 -18.61 22.58 -2.05
CA SER A 512 -19.04 21.17 -1.90
C SER A 512 -17.88 20.19 -2.07
N ILE A 513 -16.89 20.55 -2.88
CA ILE A 513 -15.63 19.82 -3.11
C ILE A 513 -14.67 19.98 -1.91
N GLN A 514 -14.57 21.18 -1.31
CA GLN A 514 -13.86 21.41 -0.05
C GLN A 514 -14.51 20.65 1.12
N ALA A 515 -15.85 20.65 1.20
CA ALA A 515 -16.62 19.92 2.21
C ALA A 515 -16.54 18.38 2.05
N SER A 516 -16.01 17.87 0.93
CA SER A 516 -15.80 16.45 0.66
C SER A 516 -14.31 16.02 0.71
N LEU A 517 -13.47 16.77 1.45
CA LEU A 517 -12.15 16.34 1.92
C LEU A 517 -12.20 15.26 3.04
N VAL A 518 -13.21 14.39 2.99
CA VAL A 518 -13.35 13.19 3.81
C VAL A 518 -12.87 12.00 2.98
N ASN A 519 -12.14 11.05 3.58
CA ASN A 519 -11.80 9.80 2.90
C ASN A 519 -13.10 9.13 2.39
N PRO A 520 -13.29 8.93 1.07
CA PRO A 520 -14.57 8.50 0.55
C PRO A 520 -14.96 7.11 1.07
N GLY A 521 -16.22 6.99 1.53
CA GLY A 521 -16.83 5.72 1.86
C GLY A 521 -16.91 4.79 0.64
N VAL A 522 -17.16 3.50 0.89
CA VAL A 522 -17.06 2.43 -0.13
C VAL A 522 -17.77 2.83 -1.43
N ALA A 523 -16.97 3.09 -2.47
CA ALA A 523 -17.46 3.63 -3.73
C ALA A 523 -18.64 2.81 -4.31
N PRO A 524 -19.64 3.44 -4.95
CA PRO A 524 -20.80 2.74 -5.51
C PRO A 524 -20.41 1.93 -6.75
N VAL A 525 -19.89 0.73 -6.51
CA VAL A 525 -19.56 -0.28 -7.52
C VAL A 525 -20.80 -1.14 -7.77
N ASP A 526 -21.15 -1.37 -9.05
CA ASP A 526 -22.22 -2.30 -9.41
C ASP A 526 -21.73 -3.75 -9.22
N MET A 527 -21.89 -4.24 -7.99
CA MET A 527 -21.47 -5.58 -7.59
C MET A 527 -22.30 -6.68 -8.26
N GLY A 528 -23.52 -6.37 -8.69
CA GLY A 528 -24.55 -7.36 -9.02
C GLY A 528 -24.40 -8.06 -10.37
N PHE A 529 -25.08 -9.20 -10.52
CA PHE A 529 -25.29 -9.82 -11.82
C PHE A 529 -26.37 -9.08 -12.63
N HIS A 530 -26.02 -8.57 -13.82
CA HIS A 530 -26.99 -7.90 -14.71
C HIS A 530 -28.03 -8.85 -15.33
N ARG A 531 -27.69 -10.15 -15.39
CA ARG A 531 -28.53 -11.27 -15.83
C ARG A 531 -27.91 -12.53 -15.25
N ILE A 532 -28.74 -13.43 -14.73
CA ILE A 532 -28.36 -14.81 -14.43
C ILE A 532 -29.13 -15.69 -15.40
N ASP A 533 -28.41 -16.39 -16.26
CA ASP A 533 -28.99 -17.38 -17.16
C ASP A 533 -29.10 -18.72 -16.45
N ARG A 534 -30.31 -19.28 -16.39
CA ARG A 534 -30.60 -20.59 -15.77
C ARG A 534 -30.88 -21.70 -16.80
N SER A 535 -30.78 -21.41 -18.10
CA SER A 535 -31.01 -22.39 -19.17
C SER A 535 -29.83 -23.35 -19.39
N ALA A 536 -28.63 -22.95 -18.95
CA ALA A 536 -27.42 -23.76 -19.06
C ALA A 536 -27.30 -24.80 -17.93
N ARG A 537 -26.61 -25.93 -18.20
CA ARG A 537 -26.35 -27.04 -17.25
C ARG A 537 -25.68 -26.61 -15.93
N GLN A 538 -25.09 -25.42 -15.89
CA GLN A 538 -24.77 -24.67 -14.67
C GLN A 538 -25.25 -23.23 -14.89
N PRO A 539 -25.87 -22.56 -13.89
CA PRO A 539 -26.25 -21.16 -14.02
C PRO A 539 -25.09 -20.25 -14.41
N VAL A 540 -25.32 -19.28 -15.30
CA VAL A 540 -24.28 -18.35 -15.78
C VAL A 540 -24.70 -16.91 -15.52
N GLY A 541 -24.01 -16.26 -14.58
CA GLY A 541 -24.16 -14.84 -14.31
C GLY A 541 -23.37 -13.96 -15.29
N ILE A 542 -23.88 -12.79 -15.64
CA ILE A 542 -23.18 -11.79 -16.47
C ILE A 542 -22.91 -10.52 -15.65
N ILE A 543 -21.63 -10.19 -15.45
CA ILE A 543 -21.17 -8.97 -14.77
C ILE A 543 -20.47 -8.02 -15.74
N ARG A 544 -20.34 -6.74 -15.36
CA ARG A 544 -19.30 -5.84 -15.87
C ARG A 544 -18.03 -5.97 -15.03
N VAL A 545 -16.89 -5.90 -15.71
CA VAL A 545 -15.57 -5.82 -15.08
C VAL A 545 -15.37 -4.47 -14.43
N GLU A 546 -14.98 -4.51 -13.17
CA GLU A 546 -14.67 -3.32 -12.37
C GLU A 546 -13.17 -3.16 -12.13
N VAL A 547 -12.83 -2.00 -11.56
CA VAL A 547 -11.47 -1.57 -11.23
C VAL A 547 -10.72 -2.59 -10.36
N GLU A 548 -9.44 -2.84 -10.66
CA GLU A 548 -8.57 -3.83 -9.99
C GLU A 548 -9.08 -5.30 -10.00
N GLU A 549 -10.14 -5.61 -10.77
CA GLU A 549 -10.65 -6.99 -10.90
C GLU A 549 -9.86 -7.81 -11.93
N THR A 550 -9.85 -9.14 -11.74
CA THR A 550 -9.14 -10.08 -12.60
C THR A 550 -9.93 -11.37 -12.80
N LEU A 551 -9.62 -12.13 -13.85
CA LEU A 551 -10.15 -13.49 -14.02
C LEU A 551 -9.80 -14.42 -12.84
N GLY A 552 -8.74 -14.13 -12.07
CA GLY A 552 -8.41 -14.85 -10.84
C GLY A 552 -9.38 -14.53 -9.70
N HIS A 553 -9.76 -13.24 -9.55
CA HIS A 553 -10.73 -12.81 -8.55
C HIS A 553 -12.11 -13.43 -8.79
N TYR A 554 -12.64 -13.42 -10.01
CA TYR A 554 -13.94 -14.08 -10.28
C TYR A 554 -13.89 -15.60 -10.11
N ALA A 555 -12.76 -16.22 -10.46
CA ALA A 555 -12.55 -17.65 -10.31
C ALA A 555 -12.61 -18.08 -8.84
N GLU A 556 -11.89 -17.34 -7.99
CA GLU A 556 -11.94 -17.47 -6.53
C GLU A 556 -13.37 -17.28 -6.01
N TRP A 557 -14.03 -16.16 -6.35
CA TRP A 557 -15.35 -15.85 -5.78
C TRP A 557 -16.42 -16.88 -6.17
N ALA A 558 -16.40 -17.38 -7.41
CA ALA A 558 -17.34 -18.39 -7.90
C ALA A 558 -16.92 -19.85 -7.60
N GLY A 559 -15.76 -20.09 -6.99
CA GLY A 559 -15.29 -21.44 -6.68
C GLY A 559 -14.87 -22.28 -7.91
N VAL A 560 -14.39 -21.63 -8.98
CA VAL A 560 -14.04 -22.28 -10.25
C VAL A 560 -12.61 -21.98 -10.68
N ARG A 561 -12.10 -22.70 -11.69
CA ARG A 561 -10.78 -22.40 -12.27
C ARG A 561 -10.86 -21.21 -13.24
N ALA A 562 -9.91 -20.27 -13.16
CA ALA A 562 -9.84 -19.10 -14.05
C ALA A 562 -9.72 -19.46 -15.54
N SER A 563 -9.18 -20.64 -15.86
CA SER A 563 -9.17 -21.20 -17.22
C SER A 563 -10.57 -21.52 -17.74
N SER A 564 -11.51 -21.94 -16.88
CA SER A 564 -12.90 -22.20 -17.27
C SER A 564 -13.63 -20.91 -17.62
N ILE A 565 -13.48 -19.86 -16.82
CA ILE A 565 -14.02 -18.51 -17.14
C ILE A 565 -13.38 -17.98 -18.42
N ARG A 566 -12.05 -18.15 -18.58
CA ARG A 566 -11.32 -17.73 -19.79
C ARG A 566 -11.90 -18.40 -21.06
N ARG A 567 -12.15 -19.71 -21.03
CA ARG A 567 -12.79 -20.45 -22.16
C ARG A 567 -14.24 -20.01 -22.41
N LEU A 568 -15.06 -19.89 -21.36
CA LEU A 568 -16.48 -19.49 -21.45
C LEU A 568 -16.69 -18.11 -22.12
N ASN A 569 -15.65 -17.28 -22.12
CA ASN A 569 -15.65 -15.93 -22.69
C ASN A 569 -14.78 -15.77 -23.96
N GLY A 570 -14.25 -16.86 -24.52
CA GLY A 570 -13.40 -16.81 -25.73
C GLY A 570 -12.12 -15.98 -25.58
N LEU A 571 -11.58 -15.87 -24.35
CA LEU A 571 -10.44 -15.00 -24.07
C LEU A 571 -9.11 -15.75 -24.27
N SER A 572 -8.22 -15.21 -25.11
CA SER A 572 -6.86 -15.73 -25.27
C SER A 572 -6.07 -15.70 -23.95
N TYR A 573 -5.08 -16.58 -23.79
CA TYR A 573 -4.18 -16.55 -22.61
C TYR A 573 -3.39 -15.22 -22.57
N GLY A 574 -3.02 -14.76 -21.36
CA GLY A 574 -2.33 -13.48 -21.16
C GLY A 574 -3.18 -12.22 -21.39
N ARG A 575 -4.30 -12.28 -22.12
CA ARG A 575 -5.19 -11.12 -22.31
C ARG A 575 -5.73 -10.62 -20.95
N HIS A 576 -5.53 -9.34 -20.69
CA HIS A 576 -6.09 -8.60 -19.55
C HIS A 576 -7.56 -8.23 -19.82
N LEU A 577 -8.38 -8.26 -18.77
CA LEU A 577 -9.74 -7.70 -18.81
C LEU A 577 -9.68 -6.18 -18.99
N GLN A 578 -10.70 -5.61 -19.64
CA GLN A 578 -10.87 -4.17 -19.76
C GLN A 578 -11.98 -3.69 -18.81
N LEU A 579 -11.86 -2.46 -18.28
CA LEU A 579 -12.92 -1.84 -17.49
C LEU A 579 -14.24 -1.80 -18.29
N ASN A 580 -15.37 -2.03 -17.63
CA ASN A 580 -16.71 -2.11 -18.22
C ASN A 580 -16.94 -3.29 -19.20
N GLN A 581 -15.95 -4.16 -19.46
CA GLN A 581 -16.12 -5.38 -20.26
C GLN A 581 -17.19 -6.29 -19.64
N ARG A 582 -18.08 -6.88 -20.44
CA ARG A 582 -19.00 -7.92 -19.97
C ARG A 582 -18.29 -9.28 -19.90
N VAL A 583 -18.49 -10.02 -18.79
CA VAL A 583 -17.92 -11.36 -18.57
C VAL A 583 -18.98 -12.30 -18.02
N LYS A 584 -19.09 -13.48 -18.63
CA LYS A 584 -19.90 -14.63 -18.18
C LYS A 584 -19.15 -15.38 -17.08
N ILE A 585 -19.79 -15.57 -15.92
CA ILE A 585 -19.28 -16.30 -14.76
C ILE A 585 -20.16 -17.53 -14.53
N PRO A 586 -19.60 -18.75 -14.53
CA PRO A 586 -20.37 -19.93 -14.16
C PRO A 586 -20.54 -19.96 -12.64
N LEU A 587 -21.78 -20.08 -12.18
CA LEU A 587 -22.16 -20.25 -10.78
C LEU A 587 -22.48 -21.73 -10.57
N GLY A 588 -21.57 -22.46 -9.93
CA GLY A 588 -21.75 -23.84 -9.51
C GLY A 588 -22.22 -23.92 -8.06
N ASN A 589 -21.35 -24.40 -7.18
CA ASN A 589 -21.61 -24.60 -5.75
C ASN A 589 -21.61 -23.29 -4.92
N VAL A 590 -21.75 -22.14 -5.57
CA VAL A 590 -21.68 -20.80 -4.93
C VAL A 590 -22.87 -19.99 -5.40
N THR A 591 -23.63 -19.41 -4.47
CA THR A 591 -24.81 -18.62 -4.84
C THR A 591 -24.41 -17.27 -5.46
N ALA A 592 -25.36 -16.60 -6.10
CA ALA A 592 -25.15 -15.24 -6.58
C ALA A 592 -24.79 -14.28 -5.43
N ASP A 593 -25.45 -14.41 -4.27
CA ASP A 593 -25.19 -13.53 -3.12
C ASP A 593 -23.84 -13.80 -2.45
N ASP A 594 -23.40 -15.07 -2.37
CA ASP A 594 -22.03 -15.41 -1.94
C ASP A 594 -20.97 -14.75 -2.83
N PHE A 595 -21.16 -14.81 -4.16
CA PHE A 595 -20.24 -14.21 -5.12
C PHE A 595 -20.21 -12.68 -4.96
N GLU A 596 -21.37 -12.03 -4.91
CA GLU A 596 -21.51 -10.58 -4.74
C GLU A 596 -20.96 -10.10 -3.38
N THR A 597 -21.15 -10.89 -2.33
CA THR A 597 -20.56 -10.68 -1.00
C THR A 597 -19.03 -10.77 -1.02
N ARG A 598 -18.45 -11.83 -1.62
CA ARG A 598 -16.99 -11.98 -1.75
C ARG A 598 -16.36 -10.87 -2.60
N ARG A 599 -17.07 -10.44 -3.65
CA ARG A 599 -16.73 -9.28 -4.50
C ARG A 599 -16.75 -7.99 -3.69
N TYR A 600 -17.79 -7.75 -2.88
CA TYR A 600 -17.89 -6.59 -2.00
C TYR A 600 -16.76 -6.54 -0.96
N GLU A 601 -16.50 -7.65 -0.26
CA GLU A 601 -15.42 -7.77 0.75
C GLU A 601 -14.00 -7.72 0.16
N PHE A 602 -13.85 -7.82 -1.16
CA PHE A 602 -12.60 -7.48 -1.85
C PHE A 602 -12.45 -5.95 -2.01
N HIS A 603 -13.45 -5.28 -2.59
CA HIS A 603 -13.40 -3.84 -2.87
C HIS A 603 -13.39 -2.99 -1.59
N LYS A 604 -14.16 -3.37 -0.56
CA LYS A 604 -14.16 -2.68 0.74
C LYS A 604 -12.77 -2.74 1.39
N ARG A 605 -12.16 -3.93 1.43
CA ARG A 605 -10.80 -4.15 1.96
C ARG A 605 -9.72 -3.37 1.24
N LEU A 606 -9.79 -3.30 -0.09
CA LEU A 606 -8.85 -2.52 -0.89
C LEU A 606 -8.82 -1.03 -0.50
N GLN A 607 -9.97 -0.51 -0.04
CA GLN A 607 -10.16 0.84 0.46
C GLN A 607 -9.79 0.94 1.96
N GLU A 608 -10.17 -0.03 2.80
CA GLU A 608 -9.74 -0.14 4.22
C GLU A 608 -8.20 -0.12 4.35
N ASP A 609 -7.50 -1.01 3.64
CA ASP A 609 -6.04 -1.15 3.72
C ASP A 609 -5.34 0.10 3.17
N PHE A 610 -5.93 0.76 2.16
CA PHE A 610 -5.43 2.02 1.63
C PHE A 610 -5.60 3.18 2.62
N PHE A 611 -6.80 3.38 3.18
CA PHE A 611 -7.07 4.47 4.12
C PHE A 611 -6.45 4.27 5.51
N ALA A 612 -5.99 3.06 5.83
CA ALA A 612 -5.16 2.80 7.01
C ALA A 612 -3.73 3.40 6.90
N VAL A 613 -3.25 3.72 5.70
CA VAL A 613 -1.89 4.28 5.45
C VAL A 613 -1.94 5.62 4.71
N TYR A 614 -3.01 5.91 3.98
CA TYR A 614 -3.13 7.07 3.11
C TYR A 614 -4.37 7.91 3.41
N ARG A 615 -4.28 9.21 3.15
CA ARG A 615 -5.41 10.15 3.19
C ARG A 615 -5.50 10.95 1.88
N ILE A 616 -6.68 11.44 1.56
CA ILE A 616 -6.87 12.39 0.47
C ILE A 616 -6.35 13.77 0.89
N GLY A 617 -5.65 14.44 -0.01
CA GLY A 617 -5.18 15.82 0.15
C GLY A 617 -5.89 16.76 -0.83
N GLU A 618 -5.16 17.74 -1.36
CA GLU A 618 -5.65 18.66 -2.39
C GLU A 618 -6.22 17.90 -3.61
N LEU A 619 -7.38 18.33 -4.11
CA LEU A 619 -7.97 17.86 -5.36
C LEU A 619 -7.52 18.79 -6.51
N GLN A 620 -7.08 18.23 -7.64
CA GLN A 620 -6.59 19.00 -8.79
C GLN A 620 -7.39 18.66 -10.06
N ARG A 621 -7.91 19.68 -10.75
CA ARG A 621 -8.44 19.54 -12.13
C ARG A 621 -7.28 19.30 -13.11
N TYR A 622 -7.36 18.26 -13.93
CA TYR A 622 -6.34 17.88 -14.93
C TYR A 622 -6.96 17.68 -16.31
N GLN A 623 -6.32 18.22 -17.35
CA GLN A 623 -6.76 18.09 -18.74
C GLN A 623 -6.00 16.96 -19.45
N VAL A 624 -6.75 15.95 -19.93
CA VAL A 624 -6.23 14.78 -20.65
C VAL A 624 -5.47 15.20 -21.92
N ARG A 625 -4.25 14.68 -22.10
CA ARG A 625 -3.36 14.98 -23.23
C ARG A 625 -3.31 13.81 -24.23
N PRO A 626 -2.84 14.04 -25.47
CA PRO A 626 -2.55 12.94 -26.40
C PRO A 626 -1.61 11.91 -25.75
N GLY A 627 -2.00 10.63 -25.79
CA GLY A 627 -1.26 9.52 -25.17
C GLY A 627 -1.54 9.28 -23.67
N ASP A 628 -2.35 10.12 -23.00
CA ASP A 628 -2.86 9.78 -21.68
C ASP A 628 -3.89 8.63 -21.76
N SER A 629 -3.87 7.77 -20.75
CA SER A 629 -4.82 6.68 -20.54
C SER A 629 -4.99 6.48 -19.04
N TYR A 630 -6.09 5.86 -18.57
CA TYR A 630 -6.27 5.61 -17.13
C TYR A 630 -5.05 4.91 -16.50
N TRP A 631 -4.38 4.03 -17.25
CA TRP A 631 -3.19 3.31 -16.81
C TRP A 631 -1.96 4.21 -16.67
N THR A 632 -1.67 5.08 -17.64
CA THR A 632 -0.53 6.01 -17.57
C THR A 632 -0.78 7.12 -16.54
N LEU A 633 -2.03 7.60 -16.41
CA LEU A 633 -2.44 8.56 -15.38
C LEU A 633 -2.22 7.99 -13.97
N CYS A 634 -2.78 6.81 -13.68
CA CYS A 634 -2.64 6.16 -12.36
C CYS A 634 -1.18 5.77 -12.04
N ARG A 635 -0.48 5.10 -12.97
CA ARG A 635 0.79 4.43 -12.66
C ARG A 635 2.05 5.24 -12.97
N GLU A 636 2.04 6.13 -13.95
CA GLU A 636 3.22 6.88 -14.39
C GLU A 636 3.19 8.36 -13.99
N LYS A 637 1.98 8.94 -13.82
CA LYS A 637 1.80 10.40 -13.70
C LYS A 637 1.43 10.87 -12.30
N PHE A 638 0.48 10.21 -11.66
CA PHE A 638 -0.07 10.65 -10.37
C PHE A 638 0.18 9.69 -9.21
N ASP A 639 0.55 8.43 -9.48
CA ASP A 639 0.80 7.40 -8.47
C ASP A 639 -0.43 7.21 -7.57
N LEU A 640 -1.50 6.67 -8.16
CA LEU A 640 -2.84 6.53 -7.59
C LEU A 640 -3.47 5.15 -7.92
N PRO A 641 -4.30 4.57 -7.02
CA PRO A 641 -5.15 3.42 -7.36
C PRO A 641 -6.18 3.77 -8.44
N LEU A 642 -6.56 2.82 -9.31
CA LEU A 642 -7.57 3.08 -10.34
C LEU A 642 -8.97 3.27 -9.77
N TRP A 643 -9.31 2.59 -8.68
CA TRP A 643 -10.60 2.76 -8.01
C TRP A 643 -10.77 4.18 -7.45
N LEU A 644 -9.69 4.78 -6.96
CA LEU A 644 -9.71 6.13 -6.41
C LEU A 644 -9.86 7.19 -7.51
N LEU A 645 -9.19 6.99 -8.66
CA LEU A 645 -9.41 7.82 -9.84
C LEU A 645 -10.86 7.68 -10.34
N LYS A 646 -11.43 6.47 -10.35
CA LYS A 646 -12.84 6.26 -10.72
C LYS A 646 -13.81 6.95 -9.76
N HIS A 647 -13.57 6.92 -8.45
CA HIS A 647 -14.45 7.54 -7.47
C HIS A 647 -14.69 9.04 -7.76
N TYR A 648 -13.62 9.82 -7.94
CA TYR A 648 -13.70 11.26 -8.22
C TYR A 648 -14.09 11.60 -9.68
N ASN A 649 -14.35 10.60 -10.52
CA ASN A 649 -14.70 10.76 -11.94
C ASN A 649 -15.80 9.76 -12.35
N ALA A 650 -16.79 9.54 -11.49
CA ALA A 650 -17.77 8.45 -11.62
C ALA A 650 -18.55 8.48 -12.94
N ASP A 651 -18.89 9.67 -13.44
CA ASP A 651 -19.63 9.89 -14.69
C ASP A 651 -18.77 9.75 -15.95
N ILE A 652 -17.44 9.58 -15.80
CA ILE A 652 -16.49 9.50 -16.90
C ILE A 652 -16.09 8.05 -17.18
N ASN A 653 -16.33 7.59 -18.41
CA ASN A 653 -15.81 6.30 -18.86
C ASN A 653 -14.28 6.35 -19.04
N LEU A 654 -13.54 6.06 -17.96
CA LEU A 654 -12.07 6.04 -17.94
C LEU A 654 -11.43 5.11 -18.98
N ALA A 655 -12.18 4.15 -19.55
CA ALA A 655 -11.71 3.31 -20.64
C ALA A 655 -11.61 4.05 -22.00
N THR A 656 -12.30 5.18 -22.16
CA THR A 656 -12.40 5.96 -23.42
C THR A 656 -12.21 7.46 -23.15
N LEU A 657 -11.10 7.83 -22.52
CA LEU A 657 -10.76 9.23 -22.25
C LEU A 657 -10.57 10.01 -23.56
N LYS A 658 -11.16 11.22 -23.64
CA LYS A 658 -10.98 12.15 -24.76
C LYS A 658 -9.86 13.15 -24.43
N VAL A 659 -9.12 13.61 -25.45
CA VAL A 659 -8.17 14.73 -25.27
C VAL A 659 -8.95 16.00 -24.90
N HIS A 660 -8.39 16.83 -24.02
CA HIS A 660 -9.07 17.99 -23.40
C HIS A 660 -10.31 17.65 -22.57
N GLN A 661 -10.44 16.39 -22.12
CA GLN A 661 -11.37 16.03 -21.07
C GLN A 661 -10.78 16.42 -19.70
N SER A 662 -11.57 17.14 -18.90
CA SER A 662 -11.23 17.44 -17.51
C SER A 662 -11.43 16.20 -16.63
N LEU A 663 -10.47 15.94 -15.76
CA LEU A 663 -10.51 14.91 -14.71
C LEU A 663 -10.22 15.54 -13.35
N THR A 664 -10.93 15.11 -12.31
CA THR A 664 -10.62 15.45 -10.92
C THR A 664 -9.61 14.44 -10.37
N ILE A 665 -8.40 14.89 -10.10
CA ILE A 665 -7.29 14.06 -9.62
C ILE A 665 -7.09 14.31 -8.12
N PRO A 666 -7.38 13.35 -7.24
CA PRO A 666 -7.05 13.47 -5.83
C PRO A 666 -5.54 13.33 -5.63
N SER A 667 -4.91 14.28 -4.93
CA SER A 667 -3.59 14.02 -4.38
C SER A 667 -3.70 13.08 -3.18
N VAL A 668 -2.76 12.14 -3.09
CA VAL A 668 -2.71 11.15 -2.01
C VAL A 668 -1.49 11.43 -1.14
N GLU A 669 -1.75 11.62 0.13
CA GLU A 669 -0.75 11.74 1.16
C GLU A 669 -0.63 10.44 1.94
N SER A 670 0.59 10.08 2.35
CA SER A 670 0.73 9.15 3.47
C SER A 670 0.18 9.85 4.71
N VAL A 671 -0.71 9.19 5.45
CA VAL A 671 -0.70 9.37 6.90
C VAL A 671 0.73 8.99 7.32
N ALA A 672 1.38 9.81 8.15
CA ALA A 672 2.64 9.36 8.72
C ALA A 672 2.32 8.12 9.56
N ALA A 673 2.92 6.96 9.25
CA ALA A 673 2.88 5.84 10.19
C ALA A 673 3.42 6.37 11.52
N ASN A 674 2.67 6.16 12.61
CA ASN A 674 2.78 6.97 13.81
C ASN A 674 4.23 7.13 14.29
N ASP A 675 4.50 8.35 14.78
CA ASP A 675 5.43 8.56 15.86
C ASP A 675 5.35 7.44 16.90
N PRO A 676 6.48 6.85 17.35
CA PRO A 676 6.48 5.95 18.51
C PRO A 676 5.90 6.60 19.78
N ALA A 677 5.88 7.93 19.84
CA ALA A 677 5.41 8.76 20.96
C ALA A 677 3.88 8.69 21.26
N THR A 678 3.13 7.76 20.66
CA THR A 678 1.77 7.39 21.12
C THR A 678 1.64 5.93 21.56
N MET A 679 2.76 5.24 21.79
CA MET A 679 2.81 3.95 22.51
C MET A 679 3.94 3.88 23.55
N ASP A 680 4.34 5.00 24.14
CA ASP A 680 5.19 4.96 25.34
C ASP A 680 4.98 6.16 26.29
N THR A 681 4.16 5.96 27.33
CA THR A 681 4.20 6.68 28.61
C THR A 681 3.67 5.77 29.73
N THR A 682 4.27 4.57 29.90
CA THR A 682 4.15 3.87 31.19
C THR A 682 5.20 4.43 32.15
N SER A 683 4.74 4.99 33.26
CA SER A 683 5.59 5.50 34.34
C SER A 683 6.61 4.47 34.80
N ALA A 684 7.87 4.89 34.93
CA ALA A 684 8.78 4.20 35.84
C ALA A 684 8.20 4.26 37.26
N PRO A 685 8.31 3.19 38.07
CA PRO A 685 8.00 3.28 39.49
C PRO A 685 9.08 4.10 40.21
N ASP A 686 8.65 5.01 41.09
CA ASP A 686 9.57 5.81 41.92
C ASP A 686 10.34 4.93 42.92
N ALA A 687 11.57 5.35 43.22
CA ALA A 687 12.42 4.89 44.32
C ALA A 687 13.34 6.04 44.77
#